data_AF-A0A2M8B862-F1
#
_entry.id   AF-A0A2M8B862-F1
#
_cell.length_a   1.000
_cell.length_b   1.000
_cell.length_c   1.000
_cell.angle_alpha   90.00
_cell.angle_beta   90.00
_cell.angle_gamma   90.00
#
_symmetry.space_group_name_H-M   'P 1'
#
loop_
_entity.id
_entity.type
_entity.pdbx_description
1 polymer ?
#
loop_
_entity_poly.entity_id
_entity_poly.type
_entity_poly.pdbx_seq_one_letter_code
_entity_poly.pdbx_strand_id
1 'polypeptide(L)'
;MRFHSPRLTAPYVLLSVLSFVALLQANGCDDDPKRQAEDVLAEVSEEVDTQPEDQTSEVTDTRPDVGLGLAPCEPCQDSVDCGGENDLCLTIDVDGTVVAFCGLDCSTDSSVCPSGFDCSVVGAGISQCTPASGTCEDECLGVECGADQLCDPATGNCLDHLELCDLGCELDLQCGAPGDRCVNIEASGETICAKDCTADATVCPANYICADVGTSHQCVPSTLTCVERCAEVSCPSGQICDPYSGACRLPLKQCDEGCVANALCGTSALDVCVSLPAGDEVVCALDCSTDPTSCPAGTFCAELDGGAQNCIPSALTCRTDRCDGVNCAAGRQCDWATGACVDSLGVCDGPCTNNNACLGPMDVCLSFEAGNSFCAQNCDDTGRCPLGFGCFLLSTGGHFCIPTNQSCDFQGTTCTFETRYADCPGDSVFCSAVRPGDVGTCIPRCDNASCPSDAPFCTDLHIHPTVCLEGPLLEPAGCGRLAESANPVGRPCGENLSPFCPAPTNVCYSPLDKTSAPFCTFVCSTDADCGASAECRLLAGQSQPLCTPIACASCLTDTGIPAGTPDLLDAALSIHGLLRCDLVLTDAQLALLPLQDLRPAGTTLAFEAVMRDPLRAVETARAIAADLDLSASASALVLESVESWLGTLSPVTPESYTLDPTQPFAAAVAALITASGGTPNLATLQADAADLPLALQRELAPIVRAMADAATARDQAFGGQAPSQALFDAAHGLFLRLDDTLTPLDTSDAQVRRWLVDGDFDPAPMVDAAAQILTQLEAADLTIDGTWSGFEFNQPSPLGRIIVGGLGNTTYDPTAPNTSGDIALLVDLGGDDNYRVLAGANASLANSIAINIDLGGADTYAYPVVADPADTGFLASDRWGRYTPTLPLNQEDGPVSLSNVARQGAGRFGVGILYDLGTGTDHYESLRLSQGFGLFGVGVLVDQGGTDTYVLEAAGQGAALWGVGLLLDRDGDDDYRAWHMSQGASGSYGKGLLLDLAGDDDYRAVPGESNQAEVLYFNLYDRARSNLSLAQGTAFGRGQNLGAANDRLAGGVGVLRDAAGNDTYTAAILAQGAASYWAMGLLLDEDGADTYDGRRYVQGAGLTGSIGVLLEGAGDDHYGTVLDRTGLGQAVGDTLAVGILADLAGDDVYQTATNALGIGLKNGVGFFADLDGNDTYTVTALQSLGFAATALEGTPANDPRRAQRTVGLFIDAAGVDSYGPAGVAPTSAGDDASWTGQGDITVPQEKGVGLDGEGATGL
;
A
#
# COMPACT_ATOMS: atom_id res chain seq x y z
N MET A 1 -11.96 43.83 -9.88
CA MET A 1 -10.60 44.39 -9.67
C MET A 1 -9.97 43.62 -8.50
N ARG A 2 -8.66 43.37 -8.49
CA ARG A 2 -8.01 42.56 -7.43
C ARG A 2 -7.55 43.40 -6.23
N PHE A 3 -7.86 42.93 -5.03
CA PHE A 3 -7.09 42.94 -3.76
C PHE A 3 -7.91 42.04 -2.81
N HIS A 4 -7.57 40.79 -2.43
CA HIS A 4 -6.38 40.17 -1.80
C HIS A 4 -6.17 40.47 -0.30
N SER A 5 -6.10 39.36 0.45
CA SER A 5 -5.60 39.14 1.83
C SER A 5 -6.51 39.55 3.01
N PRO A 6 -6.66 38.69 4.05
CA PRO A 6 -7.63 38.88 5.14
C PRO A 6 -7.02 39.45 6.43
N ARG A 7 -7.89 40.01 7.29
CA ARG A 7 -7.89 39.93 8.77
C ARG A 7 -8.88 40.96 9.33
N LEU A 8 -9.94 40.50 9.99
CA LEU A 8 -10.61 41.27 11.04
C LEU A 8 -11.26 40.33 12.05
N THR A 9 -10.83 40.44 13.30
CA THR A 9 -11.41 39.78 14.47
C THR A 9 -12.88 40.16 14.67
N ALA A 10 -13.62 39.34 15.42
CA ALA A 10 -14.98 39.65 15.89
C ALA A 10 -15.11 41.14 16.30
N PRO A 11 -16.07 41.87 15.70
CA PRO A 11 -17.44 41.77 16.20
C PRO A 11 -18.52 41.82 15.10
N TYR A 12 -19.07 40.66 14.73
CA TYR A 12 -20.34 40.57 13.98
C TYR A 12 -21.40 39.67 14.62
N VAL A 13 -21.01 38.67 15.41
CA VAL A 13 -21.91 37.83 16.24
C VAL A 13 -22.88 38.68 17.09
N LEU A 14 -22.43 39.85 17.55
CA LEU A 14 -23.24 40.77 18.36
C LEU A 14 -24.39 41.47 17.60
N LEU A 15 -24.48 41.35 16.28
CA LEU A 15 -25.65 41.81 15.49
C LEU A 15 -26.68 40.70 15.26
N SER A 16 -26.24 39.45 15.13
CA SER A 16 -27.12 38.28 14.95
C SER A 16 -27.96 38.03 16.22
N VAL A 17 -27.30 37.97 17.38
CA VAL A 17 -27.98 37.73 18.68
C VAL A 17 -28.99 38.84 19.02
N LEU A 18 -28.68 40.11 18.70
CA LEU A 18 -29.62 41.22 18.88
C LEU A 18 -30.80 41.21 17.89
N SER A 19 -30.68 40.52 16.76
CA SER A 19 -31.78 40.31 15.81
C SER A 19 -32.71 39.18 16.27
N PHE A 20 -32.14 38.09 16.82
CA PHE A 20 -32.92 36.95 17.32
C PHE A 20 -33.75 37.32 18.57
N VAL A 21 -33.16 38.05 19.53
CA VAL A 21 -33.86 38.56 20.72
C VAL A 21 -34.98 39.55 20.34
N ALA A 22 -34.83 40.30 19.23
CA ALA A 22 -35.89 41.17 18.72
C ALA A 22 -37.04 40.40 18.05
N LEU A 23 -36.79 39.19 17.53
CA LEU A 23 -37.80 38.33 16.91
C LEU A 23 -38.65 37.62 17.98
N LEU A 24 -38.03 37.07 19.02
CA LEU A 24 -38.73 36.44 20.15
C LEU A 24 -39.66 37.42 20.89
N GLN A 25 -39.28 38.70 20.99
CA GLN A 25 -40.15 39.74 21.57
C GLN A 25 -41.34 40.16 20.67
N ALA A 26 -41.44 39.68 19.42
CA ALA A 26 -42.56 39.99 18.54
C ALA A 26 -43.80 39.09 18.75
N ASN A 27 -43.61 37.84 19.21
CA ASN A 27 -44.66 36.82 19.26
C ASN A 27 -45.29 36.59 20.66
N GLY A 28 -44.78 37.23 21.71
CA GLY A 28 -45.57 37.53 22.91
C GLY A 28 -46.03 36.35 23.77
N CYS A 29 -45.18 35.35 23.98
CA CYS A 29 -45.34 34.38 25.08
C CYS A 29 -44.41 34.75 26.24
N ASP A 30 -44.91 34.67 27.48
CA ASP A 30 -44.29 35.23 28.69
C ASP A 30 -44.66 34.33 29.89
N ASP A 31 -43.81 33.37 30.25
CA ASP A 31 -43.81 32.67 31.56
C ASP A 31 -42.52 31.84 31.77
N ASP A 32 -42.28 31.39 33.02
CA ASP A 32 -40.96 31.05 33.59
C ASP A 32 -40.54 29.54 33.47
N PRO A 33 -39.42 29.19 32.81
CA PRO A 33 -39.03 27.80 32.50
C PRO A 33 -38.40 27.03 33.68
N LYS A 34 -38.77 27.35 34.93
CA LYS A 34 -38.05 26.87 36.13
C LYS A 34 -38.84 25.93 37.03
N ARG A 35 -39.77 25.15 36.45
CA ARG A 35 -40.70 24.32 37.24
C ARG A 35 -41.24 23.03 36.60
N GLN A 36 -40.57 22.48 35.58
CA GLN A 36 -40.87 21.14 35.05
C GLN A 36 -39.75 20.11 35.29
N ALA A 37 -38.58 20.54 35.78
CA ALA A 37 -37.41 19.69 36.02
C ALA A 37 -37.33 19.03 37.42
N GLU A 38 -38.45 18.90 38.17
CA GLU A 38 -38.44 18.34 39.54
C GLU A 38 -39.48 17.22 39.79
N ASP A 39 -40.40 16.92 38.85
CA ASP A 39 -41.59 16.06 39.12
C ASP A 39 -41.57 14.68 38.40
N VAL A 40 -40.47 14.28 37.74
CA VAL A 40 -40.39 13.02 36.95
C VAL A 40 -39.60 11.89 37.66
N LEU A 41 -38.85 12.18 38.73
CA LEU A 41 -38.02 11.21 39.45
C LEU A 41 -38.78 10.44 40.56
N ALA A 42 -39.71 9.52 40.20
CA ALA A 42 -40.26 8.51 41.13
C ALA A 42 -40.97 7.30 40.46
N GLU A 43 -40.81 6.12 41.06
CA GLU A 43 -41.37 4.77 40.72
C GLU A 43 -40.57 3.98 39.63
N VAL A 44 -39.69 2.99 39.90
CA VAL A 44 -39.51 1.88 40.90
C VAL A 44 -40.01 0.50 40.43
N SER A 45 -39.07 -0.46 40.45
CA SER A 45 -39.07 -1.91 40.10
C SER A 45 -39.92 -2.89 40.94
N GLU A 46 -40.34 -4.04 40.35
CA GLU A 46 -40.64 -5.40 40.93
C GLU A 46 -40.99 -6.39 39.75
N GLU A 47 -40.78 -7.71 39.68
CA GLU A 47 -39.85 -8.72 40.28
C GLU A 47 -39.98 -10.09 39.50
N VAL A 48 -39.04 -11.06 39.64
CA VAL A 48 -39.17 -12.56 39.48
C VAL A 48 -38.99 -13.30 38.10
N ASP A 49 -37.78 -13.86 37.89
CA ASP A 49 -37.38 -15.30 37.82
C ASP A 49 -38.33 -16.45 37.36
N THR A 50 -37.84 -17.43 36.55
CA THR A 50 -37.94 -18.89 36.83
C THR A 50 -37.15 -19.84 35.88
N GLN A 51 -36.45 -20.83 36.46
CA GLN A 51 -35.84 -22.05 35.86
C GLN A 51 -36.40 -23.32 36.57
N PRO A 52 -35.95 -24.59 36.31
CA PRO A 52 -35.47 -25.31 35.11
C PRO A 52 -36.16 -26.72 34.94
N GLU A 53 -35.70 -27.60 34.02
CA GLU A 53 -35.36 -29.04 34.29
C GLU A 53 -34.99 -29.90 33.03
N ASP A 54 -33.73 -30.37 32.98
CA ASP A 54 -33.20 -31.73 32.72
C ASP A 54 -34.01 -32.80 31.90
N GLN A 55 -33.45 -33.37 30.80
CA GLN A 55 -32.84 -34.73 30.82
C GLN A 55 -32.20 -35.28 29.53
N THR A 56 -31.24 -36.19 29.76
CA THR A 56 -30.29 -36.87 28.84
C THR A 56 -30.84 -37.99 27.95
N SER A 57 -30.15 -38.27 26.83
CA SER A 57 -29.84 -39.67 26.43
C SER A 57 -28.67 -39.79 25.45
N GLU A 58 -27.68 -40.64 25.76
CA GLU A 58 -26.63 -41.07 24.82
C GLU A 58 -27.16 -42.11 23.81
N VAL A 59 -26.65 -42.08 22.57
CA VAL A 59 -26.48 -43.30 21.75
C VAL A 59 -25.14 -43.22 21.01
N THR A 60 -24.24 -44.15 21.28
CA THR A 60 -23.03 -44.37 20.48
C THR A 60 -23.31 -45.35 19.35
N ASP A 61 -22.78 -45.08 18.16
CA ASP A 61 -22.32 -46.14 17.25
C ASP A 61 -20.97 -45.73 16.66
N THR A 62 -20.13 -46.72 16.34
CA THR A 62 -18.72 -46.54 15.99
C THR A 62 -18.29 -47.54 14.93
N ARG A 63 -17.89 -47.02 13.77
CA ARG A 63 -16.88 -47.62 12.88
C ARG A 63 -16.33 -46.56 11.92
N PRO A 64 -15.03 -46.57 11.64
CA PRO A 64 -14.45 -45.70 10.62
C PRO A 64 -14.70 -46.28 9.23
N ASP A 65 -15.06 -45.43 8.28
CA ASP A 65 -14.63 -45.63 6.90
C ASP A 65 -13.19 -45.10 6.79
N VAL A 66 -12.32 -45.88 6.16
CA VAL A 66 -10.91 -45.52 5.99
C VAL A 66 -10.81 -44.55 4.82
N GLY A 67 -10.25 -43.36 5.05
CA GLY A 67 -10.04 -42.36 4.01
C GLY A 67 -9.13 -42.88 2.90
N LEU A 68 -9.34 -42.36 1.68
CA LEU A 68 -8.34 -42.47 0.63
C LEU A 68 -7.36 -41.31 0.84
N GLY A 69 -6.14 -41.63 1.28
CA GLY A 69 -5.07 -40.64 1.48
C GLY A 69 -4.61 -40.00 0.18
N LEU A 70 -3.98 -38.83 0.31
CA LEU A 70 -3.32 -38.12 -0.79
C LEU A 70 -2.13 -38.94 -1.35
N ALA A 71 -1.78 -38.70 -2.61
CA ALA A 71 -0.68 -39.39 -3.27
C ALA A 71 0.71 -38.85 -2.85
N PRO A 72 1.80 -39.62 -3.04
CA PRO A 72 3.15 -39.11 -2.83
C PRO A 72 3.41 -37.83 -3.65
N CYS A 73 4.05 -36.84 -3.01
CA CYS A 73 4.23 -35.46 -3.53
C CYS A 73 2.97 -34.58 -3.66
N GLU A 74 1.76 -35.02 -3.30
CA GLU A 74 0.66 -34.07 -3.11
C GLU A 74 0.87 -33.24 -1.81
N PRO A 75 0.51 -31.95 -1.80
CA PRO A 75 0.75 -31.06 -0.66
C PRO A 75 -0.15 -31.41 0.54
N CYS A 76 0.41 -31.29 1.74
CA CYS A 76 -0.26 -31.62 3.01
C CYS A 76 -0.03 -30.53 4.07
N GLN A 77 -0.89 -30.50 5.09
CA GLN A 77 -0.73 -29.63 6.26
C GLN A 77 -0.23 -30.42 7.47
N ASP A 78 -0.71 -31.66 7.66
CA ASP A 78 -0.11 -32.61 8.59
C ASP A 78 -0.16 -34.07 8.10
N SER A 79 0.38 -35.00 8.89
CA SER A 79 0.54 -36.40 8.48
C SER A 79 -0.77 -37.21 8.41
N VAL A 80 -1.87 -36.69 8.96
CA VAL A 80 -3.20 -37.30 8.86
C VAL A 80 -3.75 -37.19 7.44
N ASP A 81 -3.41 -36.11 6.71
CA ASP A 81 -3.83 -35.88 5.31
C ASP A 81 -3.34 -37.02 4.37
N CYS A 82 -2.18 -37.61 4.68
CA CYS A 82 -1.56 -38.66 3.88
C CYS A 82 -2.23 -40.04 4.06
N GLY A 83 -3.11 -40.21 5.06
CA GLY A 83 -4.13 -41.27 5.08
C GLY A 83 -3.73 -42.66 5.62
N GLY A 84 -2.51 -42.88 6.08
CA GLY A 84 -2.08 -44.13 6.73
C GLY A 84 -1.50 -43.93 8.14
N GLU A 85 -1.46 -44.99 8.96
CA GLU A 85 -0.99 -44.91 10.36
C GLU A 85 0.50 -44.51 10.52
N ASN A 86 1.30 -44.59 9.43
CA ASN A 86 2.72 -44.25 9.38
C ASN A 86 3.09 -43.31 8.22
N ASP A 87 2.12 -42.86 7.40
CA ASP A 87 2.39 -41.98 6.27
C ASP A 87 2.68 -40.57 6.82
N LEU A 88 3.67 -39.86 6.28
CA LEU A 88 4.19 -38.64 6.89
C LEU A 88 4.12 -37.46 5.92
N CYS A 89 3.63 -36.33 6.43
CA CYS A 89 3.80 -35.04 5.77
C CYS A 89 5.25 -34.59 5.95
N LEU A 90 6.02 -34.55 4.86
CA LEU A 90 7.44 -34.26 4.83
C LEU A 90 7.69 -32.84 4.35
N THR A 91 8.52 -32.10 5.09
CA THR A 91 8.98 -30.76 4.71
C THR A 91 10.37 -30.83 4.10
N ILE A 92 10.54 -30.35 2.86
CA ILE A 92 11.86 -30.10 2.26
C ILE A 92 11.99 -28.59 2.04
N ASP A 93 13.15 -28.04 2.40
CA ASP A 93 13.54 -26.67 2.09
C ASP A 93 14.21 -26.64 0.71
N VAL A 94 13.58 -25.97 -0.26
CA VAL A 94 14.08 -25.80 -1.63
C VAL A 94 14.33 -24.31 -1.83
N ASP A 95 15.61 -23.93 -1.95
CA ASP A 95 16.08 -22.55 -2.12
C ASP A 95 15.47 -21.52 -1.14
N GLY A 96 15.25 -21.92 0.12
CA GLY A 96 14.68 -21.08 1.18
C GLY A 96 13.15 -21.14 1.29
N THR A 97 12.49 -21.94 0.44
CA THR A 97 11.04 -22.19 0.49
C THR A 97 10.78 -23.58 1.04
N VAL A 98 10.15 -23.65 2.23
CA VAL A 98 9.79 -24.93 2.86
C VAL A 98 8.49 -25.45 2.24
N VAL A 99 8.59 -26.53 1.46
CA VAL A 99 7.46 -27.19 0.79
C VAL A 99 7.08 -28.46 1.57
N ALA A 100 5.80 -28.61 1.90
CA ALA A 100 5.25 -29.74 2.65
C ALA A 100 4.43 -30.67 1.75
N PHE A 101 4.78 -31.96 1.70
CA PHE A 101 4.14 -32.95 0.82
C PHE A 101 4.08 -34.35 1.42
N CYS A 102 3.15 -35.18 0.97
CA CYS A 102 2.98 -36.53 1.50
C CYS A 102 4.08 -37.50 1.08
N GLY A 103 4.66 -38.18 2.07
CA GLY A 103 5.43 -39.42 1.94
C GLY A 103 4.59 -40.63 2.37
N LEU A 104 4.81 -41.76 1.70
CA LEU A 104 4.08 -43.02 1.89
C LEU A 104 5.00 -44.07 2.55
N ASP A 105 4.50 -44.77 3.59
CA ASP A 105 5.30 -45.71 4.40
C ASP A 105 5.75 -46.93 3.58
N CYS A 106 7.06 -47.02 3.40
CA CYS A 106 7.74 -48.11 2.70
C CYS A 106 8.60 -48.96 3.65
N SER A 107 8.52 -48.73 4.97
CA SER A 107 9.35 -49.37 6.01
C SER A 107 9.29 -50.90 6.03
N THR A 108 8.24 -51.49 5.45
CA THR A 108 8.06 -52.95 5.40
C THR A 108 8.17 -53.54 3.99
N ASP A 109 8.00 -52.73 2.94
CA ASP A 109 8.15 -53.14 1.54
C ASP A 109 8.48 -51.91 0.66
N SER A 110 9.73 -51.84 0.19
CA SER A 110 10.19 -50.73 -0.66
C SER A 110 9.59 -50.74 -2.08
N SER A 111 8.85 -51.79 -2.47
CA SER A 111 8.15 -51.86 -3.76
C SER A 111 6.76 -51.22 -3.76
N VAL A 112 6.35 -50.62 -2.63
CA VAL A 112 5.18 -49.74 -2.51
C VAL A 112 5.42 -48.38 -3.18
N CYS A 113 6.68 -47.94 -3.29
CA CYS A 113 7.01 -46.63 -3.88
C CYS A 113 6.74 -46.59 -5.40
N PRO A 114 6.12 -45.52 -5.92
CA PRO A 114 5.95 -45.31 -7.35
C PRO A 114 7.28 -45.23 -8.11
N SER A 115 7.24 -45.45 -9.43
CA SER A 115 8.39 -45.20 -10.31
C SER A 115 8.81 -43.72 -10.22
N GLY A 116 10.08 -43.46 -9.90
CA GLY A 116 10.60 -42.11 -9.63
C GLY A 116 10.78 -41.79 -8.13
N PHE A 117 10.32 -42.66 -7.23
CA PHE A 117 10.44 -42.48 -5.78
C PHE A 117 11.31 -43.59 -5.16
N ASP A 118 12.28 -43.19 -4.34
CA ASP A 118 13.12 -44.09 -3.54
C ASP A 118 12.60 -44.20 -2.11
N CYS A 119 12.81 -45.37 -1.49
CA CYS A 119 12.39 -45.63 -0.12
C CYS A 119 13.46 -45.17 0.89
N SER A 120 13.30 -43.96 1.43
CA SER A 120 14.30 -43.27 2.24
C SER A 120 13.94 -43.24 3.73
N VAL A 121 14.91 -43.47 4.61
CA VAL A 121 14.70 -43.36 6.07
C VAL A 121 14.65 -41.89 6.49
N VAL A 122 13.53 -41.47 7.07
CA VAL A 122 13.33 -40.09 7.56
C VAL A 122 13.29 -40.08 9.10
N GLY A 123 13.07 -38.91 9.70
CA GLY A 123 13.14 -38.69 11.16
C GLY A 123 12.36 -39.72 11.97
N ALA A 124 12.91 -40.12 13.13
CA ALA A 124 12.45 -41.21 13.99
C ALA A 124 12.58 -42.66 13.44
N GLY A 125 13.07 -42.86 12.21
CA GLY A 125 13.47 -44.19 11.71
C GLY A 125 12.38 -44.97 10.98
N ILE A 126 11.37 -44.26 10.47
CA ILE A 126 10.37 -44.78 9.52
C ILE A 126 10.88 -44.45 8.11
N SER A 127 10.67 -45.34 7.14
CA SER A 127 11.04 -45.12 5.74
C SER A 127 9.84 -44.65 4.93
N GLN A 128 10.02 -43.58 4.16
CA GLN A 128 9.00 -42.96 3.33
C GLN A 128 9.44 -42.98 1.87
N CYS A 129 8.48 -43.06 0.94
CA CYS A 129 8.74 -42.85 -0.47
C CYS A 129 9.01 -41.36 -0.76
N THR A 130 10.25 -41.03 -1.11
CA THR A 130 10.72 -39.68 -1.45
C THR A 130 11.13 -39.61 -2.93
N PRO A 131 10.93 -38.48 -3.64
CA PRO A 131 11.41 -38.34 -5.02
C PRO A 131 12.90 -38.62 -5.16
N ALA A 132 13.31 -39.36 -6.18
CA ALA A 132 14.72 -39.61 -6.48
C ALA A 132 15.47 -38.34 -6.94
N SER A 133 14.74 -37.32 -7.40
CA SER A 133 15.20 -35.96 -7.70
C SER A 133 15.51 -35.13 -6.45
N GLY A 134 14.92 -35.46 -5.29
CA GLY A 134 14.92 -34.63 -4.08
C GLY A 134 13.87 -33.51 -4.05
N THR A 135 13.15 -33.29 -5.15
CA THR A 135 12.09 -32.26 -5.32
C THR A 135 10.81 -32.87 -5.88
N CYS A 136 9.65 -32.25 -5.60
CA CYS A 136 8.37 -32.67 -6.20
C CYS A 136 8.09 -32.06 -7.59
N GLU A 137 8.91 -31.11 -8.05
CA GLU A 137 8.91 -30.65 -9.44
C GLU A 137 10.03 -31.37 -10.22
N ASP A 138 9.67 -31.90 -11.39
CA ASP A 138 10.56 -32.58 -12.36
C ASP A 138 9.95 -32.47 -13.78
N GLU A 139 10.49 -31.58 -14.62
CA GLU A 139 10.05 -31.39 -16.02
C GLU A 139 10.30 -32.63 -16.90
N CYS A 140 11.11 -33.60 -16.45
CA CYS A 140 11.44 -34.80 -17.21
C CYS A 140 10.40 -35.95 -17.07
N LEU A 141 9.31 -35.74 -16.33
CA LEU A 141 8.22 -36.71 -16.11
C LEU A 141 7.46 -37.07 -17.41
N GLY A 142 8.05 -37.99 -18.18
CA GLY A 142 7.53 -38.48 -19.47
C GLY A 142 8.44 -38.22 -20.67
N VAL A 143 9.64 -37.65 -20.46
CA VAL A 143 10.61 -37.34 -21.53
C VAL A 143 11.57 -38.51 -21.77
N GLU A 144 11.41 -39.25 -22.88
CA GLU A 144 12.37 -40.28 -23.30
C GLU A 144 13.55 -39.67 -24.09
N CYS A 145 14.67 -39.40 -23.39
CA CYS A 145 15.93 -38.99 -24.03
C CYS A 145 16.68 -40.16 -24.71
N GLY A 146 17.69 -39.81 -25.53
CA GLY A 146 18.56 -40.79 -26.19
C GLY A 146 19.37 -41.65 -25.20
N ALA A 147 19.81 -42.83 -25.64
CA ALA A 147 20.46 -43.83 -24.77
C ALA A 147 21.79 -43.38 -24.12
N ASP A 148 22.41 -42.31 -24.65
CA ASP A 148 23.65 -41.70 -24.16
C ASP A 148 23.41 -40.22 -23.76
N GLN A 149 22.15 -39.85 -23.47
CA GLN A 149 21.72 -38.48 -23.13
C GLN A 149 20.98 -38.42 -21.78
N LEU A 150 21.12 -37.30 -21.08
CA LEU A 150 20.43 -37.00 -19.82
C LEU A 150 19.38 -35.92 -20.04
N CYS A 151 18.25 -36.01 -19.32
CA CYS A 151 17.25 -34.95 -19.30
C CYS A 151 17.60 -33.92 -18.21
N ASP A 152 17.53 -32.63 -18.53
CA ASP A 152 17.67 -31.53 -17.57
C ASP A 152 16.34 -31.31 -16.82
N PRO A 153 16.25 -31.62 -15.51
CA PRO A 153 15.00 -31.56 -14.75
C PRO A 153 14.45 -30.14 -14.57
N ALA A 154 15.24 -29.10 -14.84
CA ALA A 154 14.81 -27.70 -14.79
C ALA A 154 14.26 -27.16 -16.13
N THR A 155 14.43 -27.89 -17.24
CA THR A 155 14.00 -27.42 -18.58
C THR A 155 13.44 -28.48 -19.53
N GLY A 156 13.43 -29.77 -19.14
CA GLY A 156 12.93 -30.89 -19.94
C GLY A 156 13.78 -31.24 -21.18
N ASN A 157 14.98 -30.67 -21.32
CA ASN A 157 15.82 -30.83 -22.52
C ASN A 157 16.81 -32.01 -22.40
N CYS A 158 17.01 -32.74 -23.50
CA CYS A 158 17.99 -33.82 -23.58
C CYS A 158 19.39 -33.31 -23.95
N LEU A 159 20.39 -33.58 -23.12
CA LEU A 159 21.79 -33.17 -23.25
C LEU A 159 22.72 -34.39 -23.42
N ASP A 160 23.79 -34.25 -24.20
CA ASP A 160 24.80 -35.31 -24.37
C ASP A 160 25.70 -35.46 -23.13
N HIS A 161 26.01 -36.70 -22.74
CA HIS A 161 26.93 -37.04 -21.63
C HIS A 161 28.40 -37.03 -22.08
N LEU A 162 29.29 -36.49 -21.24
CA LEU A 162 30.74 -36.31 -21.50
C LEU A 162 31.61 -37.04 -20.45
N GLU A 163 32.89 -37.30 -20.75
CA GLU A 163 33.88 -37.88 -19.81
C GLU A 163 35.00 -36.90 -19.40
N LEU A 164 35.93 -37.36 -18.55
CA LEU A 164 37.00 -36.54 -17.96
C LEU A 164 37.98 -36.00 -19.02
N CYS A 165 38.21 -34.68 -19.03
CA CYS A 165 38.96 -33.93 -20.06
C CYS A 165 38.30 -33.89 -21.46
N ASP A 166 37.04 -34.33 -21.63
CA ASP A 166 36.28 -33.97 -22.83
C ASP A 166 35.98 -32.47 -22.83
N LEU A 167 36.08 -31.87 -24.01
CA LEU A 167 36.06 -30.42 -24.24
C LEU A 167 34.66 -29.92 -24.60
N GLY A 168 34.29 -28.74 -24.10
CA GLY A 168 33.07 -28.04 -24.51
C GLY A 168 31.82 -28.39 -23.73
N CYS A 169 31.94 -28.75 -22.46
CA CYS A 169 30.81 -28.74 -21.53
C CYS A 169 30.29 -27.30 -21.31
N GLU A 170 29.00 -27.20 -21.00
CA GLU A 170 28.29 -25.96 -20.65
C GLU A 170 27.62 -26.04 -19.26
N LEU A 171 27.24 -27.25 -18.81
CA LEU A 171 26.60 -27.52 -17.51
C LEU A 171 27.22 -28.72 -16.79
N ASP A 172 27.29 -28.68 -15.46
CA ASP A 172 27.84 -29.76 -14.61
C ASP A 172 27.19 -31.13 -14.86
N LEU A 173 25.87 -31.17 -15.07
CA LEU A 173 25.11 -32.39 -15.28
C LEU A 173 25.58 -33.20 -16.51
N GLN A 174 26.24 -32.56 -17.48
CA GLN A 174 26.83 -33.24 -18.63
C GLN A 174 28.06 -34.08 -18.27
N CYS A 175 28.73 -33.77 -17.15
CA CYS A 175 30.02 -34.37 -16.78
C CYS A 175 29.89 -35.73 -16.07
N GLY A 176 28.68 -36.14 -15.68
CA GLY A 176 28.34 -37.50 -15.31
C GLY A 176 27.74 -37.66 -13.91
N ALA A 177 28.58 -37.98 -12.92
CA ALA A 177 28.11 -38.33 -11.58
C ALA A 177 27.79 -37.08 -10.74
N PRO A 178 26.83 -37.14 -9.79
CA PRO A 178 26.57 -36.04 -8.86
C PRO A 178 27.82 -35.70 -8.05
N GLY A 179 28.47 -34.58 -8.40
CA GLY A 179 29.77 -34.15 -7.86
C GLY A 179 30.79 -33.76 -8.95
N ASP A 180 30.68 -34.33 -10.15
CA ASP A 180 31.49 -33.96 -11.32
C ASP A 180 31.14 -32.51 -11.77
N ARG A 181 32.10 -31.79 -12.37
CA ARG A 181 31.99 -30.35 -12.67
C ARG A 181 32.45 -29.98 -14.07
N CYS A 182 31.81 -28.97 -14.67
CA CYS A 182 32.32 -28.31 -15.86
C CYS A 182 33.26 -27.16 -15.47
N VAL A 183 34.53 -27.20 -15.91
CA VAL A 183 35.60 -26.32 -15.43
C VAL A 183 36.31 -25.65 -16.60
N ASN A 184 36.53 -24.33 -16.51
CA ASN A 184 37.31 -23.58 -17.51
C ASN A 184 38.81 -23.57 -17.15
N ILE A 185 39.67 -24.00 -18.07
CA ILE A 185 41.13 -23.86 -17.90
C ILE A 185 41.55 -22.50 -18.46
N GLU A 186 41.65 -21.47 -17.61
CA GLU A 186 41.99 -20.09 -18.00
C GLU A 186 43.26 -20.00 -18.88
N ALA A 187 44.23 -20.90 -18.67
CA ALA A 187 45.49 -20.94 -19.42
C ALA A 187 45.35 -21.36 -20.90
N SER A 188 44.22 -21.95 -21.31
CA SER A 188 43.88 -22.21 -22.72
C SER A 188 42.54 -21.62 -23.16
N GLY A 189 41.65 -21.26 -22.23
CA GLY A 189 40.30 -20.77 -22.48
C GLY A 189 39.29 -21.86 -22.83
N GLU A 190 39.62 -23.12 -22.56
CA GLU A 190 38.80 -24.30 -22.89
C GLU A 190 38.00 -24.76 -21.67
N THR A 191 36.70 -25.07 -21.82
CA THR A 191 35.92 -25.79 -20.80
C THR A 191 36.14 -27.30 -20.95
N ILE A 192 36.32 -27.98 -19.82
CA ILE A 192 36.41 -29.44 -19.74
C ILE A 192 35.54 -29.99 -18.61
N CYS A 193 35.08 -31.23 -18.76
CA CYS A 193 34.56 -31.97 -17.62
C CYS A 193 35.70 -32.45 -16.71
N ALA A 194 35.63 -32.06 -15.43
CA ALA A 194 36.41 -32.59 -14.31
C ALA A 194 35.52 -33.52 -13.47
N LYS A 195 36.14 -34.41 -12.70
CA LYS A 195 35.42 -35.41 -11.88
C LYS A 195 35.76 -35.32 -10.40
N ASP A 196 34.75 -35.60 -9.57
CA ASP A 196 34.86 -35.47 -8.11
C ASP A 196 35.99 -36.33 -7.54
N CYS A 197 36.71 -35.77 -6.57
CA CYS A 197 37.77 -36.46 -5.90
C CYS A 197 37.86 -36.09 -4.43
N THR A 198 38.44 -36.99 -3.63
CA THR A 198 38.64 -36.76 -2.20
C THR A 198 40.11 -36.95 -1.87
N ALA A 199 40.66 -36.05 -1.04
CA ALA A 199 42.08 -35.95 -0.76
C ALA A 199 42.74 -37.28 -0.29
N ASP A 200 41.96 -38.16 0.34
CA ASP A 200 42.43 -39.44 0.92
C ASP A 200 41.80 -40.72 0.29
N ALA A 201 40.83 -40.64 -0.64
CA ALA A 201 40.13 -41.84 -1.14
C ALA A 201 39.93 -41.96 -2.66
N THR A 202 39.90 -40.87 -3.44
CA THR A 202 39.74 -40.94 -4.91
C THR A 202 41.03 -40.54 -5.62
N VAL A 203 41.88 -41.54 -5.95
CA VAL A 203 43.11 -41.28 -6.71
C VAL A 203 42.76 -40.97 -8.17
N CYS A 204 42.95 -39.72 -8.58
CA CYS A 204 42.76 -39.28 -9.96
C CYS A 204 43.59 -40.10 -10.97
N PRO A 205 43.15 -40.21 -12.23
CA PRO A 205 43.91 -40.90 -13.27
C PRO A 205 45.33 -40.35 -13.45
N ALA A 206 46.23 -41.16 -14.01
CA ALA A 206 47.61 -40.72 -14.26
C ALA A 206 47.63 -39.46 -15.16
N ASN A 207 48.48 -38.50 -14.79
CA ASN A 207 48.55 -37.13 -15.34
C ASN A 207 47.40 -36.18 -14.90
N TYR A 208 46.65 -36.54 -13.84
CA TYR A 208 45.67 -35.67 -13.18
C TYR A 208 45.97 -35.57 -11.67
N ILE A 209 45.62 -34.45 -11.05
CA ILE A 209 45.71 -34.20 -9.61
C ILE A 209 44.34 -33.83 -9.07
N CYS A 210 44.08 -34.20 -7.82
CA CYS A 210 42.92 -33.71 -7.09
C CYS A 210 43.24 -32.29 -6.57
N ALA A 211 42.45 -31.30 -6.96
CA ALA A 211 42.66 -29.89 -6.60
C ALA A 211 41.34 -29.17 -6.35
N ASP A 212 41.37 -28.11 -5.54
CA ASP A 212 40.19 -27.28 -5.27
C ASP A 212 39.70 -26.53 -6.51
N VAL A 213 38.41 -26.70 -6.81
CA VAL A 213 37.68 -25.97 -7.86
C VAL A 213 36.35 -25.52 -7.26
N GLY A 214 36.25 -24.22 -7.00
CA GLY A 214 35.14 -23.63 -6.23
C GLY A 214 35.15 -24.16 -4.80
N THR A 215 34.04 -24.77 -4.38
CA THR A 215 33.86 -25.39 -3.04
C THR A 215 34.04 -26.92 -3.05
N SER A 216 34.54 -27.49 -4.15
CA SER A 216 34.69 -28.94 -4.34
C SER A 216 36.09 -29.32 -4.80
N HIS A 217 36.53 -30.54 -4.48
CA HIS A 217 37.79 -31.09 -4.96
C HIS A 217 37.56 -31.83 -6.30
N GLN A 218 38.32 -31.51 -7.34
CA GLN A 218 38.13 -32.04 -8.69
C GLN A 218 39.44 -32.58 -9.30
N CYS A 219 39.36 -33.65 -10.10
CA CYS A 219 40.47 -34.20 -10.85
C CYS A 219 40.81 -33.32 -12.07
N VAL A 220 41.76 -32.40 -11.91
CA VAL A 220 42.25 -31.51 -12.97
C VAL A 220 43.57 -32.02 -13.58
N PRO A 221 43.91 -31.70 -14.85
CA PRO A 221 45.16 -32.12 -15.46
C PRO A 221 46.40 -31.60 -14.71
N SER A 222 47.39 -32.46 -14.46
CA SER A 222 48.64 -32.07 -13.77
C SER A 222 49.58 -31.23 -14.65
N THR A 223 49.21 -31.02 -15.92
CA THR A 223 49.81 -30.08 -16.86
C THR A 223 48.72 -29.16 -17.37
N LEU A 224 48.99 -27.87 -17.58
CA LEU A 224 48.02 -26.83 -17.98
C LEU A 224 47.38 -26.99 -19.38
N THR A 225 47.40 -28.20 -19.96
CA THR A 225 46.60 -28.68 -21.10
C THR A 225 46.40 -30.20 -20.95
N CYS A 226 45.33 -30.80 -21.50
CA CYS A 226 45.15 -32.27 -21.53
C CYS A 226 46.16 -33.02 -22.46
N VAL A 227 47.29 -32.40 -22.90
CA VAL A 227 48.18 -32.94 -23.95
C VAL A 227 49.68 -32.87 -23.57
N GLU A 228 50.30 -34.01 -23.29
CA GLU A 228 51.71 -34.11 -22.86
C GLU A 228 52.71 -34.05 -24.04
N ARG A 229 53.40 -32.91 -24.22
CA ARG A 229 54.22 -32.62 -25.43
C ARG A 229 55.72 -32.95 -25.32
N CYS A 230 56.25 -33.18 -24.13
CA CYS A 230 57.69 -33.48 -23.93
C CYS A 230 58.01 -34.98 -23.74
N ALA A 231 57.02 -35.88 -23.71
CA ALA A 231 57.17 -37.29 -23.30
C ALA A 231 58.26 -38.09 -24.05
N GLU A 232 58.57 -37.75 -25.31
CA GLU A 232 59.63 -38.40 -26.12
C GLU A 232 60.84 -37.47 -26.45
N VAL A 233 60.94 -36.29 -25.82
CA VAL A 233 61.94 -35.26 -26.19
C VAL A 233 63.20 -35.33 -25.31
N SER A 234 64.31 -35.79 -25.89
CA SER A 234 65.62 -35.90 -25.22
C SER A 234 66.53 -34.70 -25.52
N CYS A 235 66.81 -33.87 -24.51
CA CYS A 235 67.55 -32.61 -24.68
C CYS A 235 69.08 -32.71 -24.53
N PRO A 236 69.87 -31.79 -25.13
CA PRO A 236 71.31 -31.73 -24.96
C PRO A 236 71.75 -31.47 -23.50
N SER A 237 72.97 -31.90 -23.14
CA SER A 237 73.52 -31.72 -21.79
C SER A 237 73.52 -30.25 -21.35
N GLY A 238 72.82 -29.95 -20.24
CA GLY A 238 72.62 -28.59 -19.72
C GLY A 238 71.41 -27.86 -20.30
N GLN A 239 70.57 -28.55 -21.09
CA GLN A 239 69.29 -28.06 -21.59
C GLN A 239 68.14 -28.99 -21.19
N ILE A 240 66.94 -28.43 -21.25
CA ILE A 240 65.69 -28.92 -20.66
C ILE A 240 64.51 -28.68 -21.63
N CYS A 241 63.49 -29.54 -21.59
CA CYS A 241 62.34 -29.47 -22.51
C CYS A 241 61.28 -28.49 -22.01
N ASP A 242 60.88 -27.56 -22.87
CA ASP A 242 59.74 -26.66 -22.68
C ASP A 242 58.42 -27.42 -22.88
N PRO A 243 57.58 -27.62 -21.83
CA PRO A 243 56.40 -28.48 -21.90
C PRO A 243 55.28 -27.94 -22.80
N TYR A 244 55.24 -26.64 -23.08
CA TYR A 244 54.26 -26.05 -24.00
C TYR A 244 54.68 -26.21 -25.46
N SER A 245 55.97 -26.08 -25.78
CA SER A 245 56.46 -26.08 -27.17
C SER A 245 57.22 -27.33 -27.63
N GLY A 246 57.62 -28.21 -26.72
CA GLY A 246 58.43 -29.42 -27.01
C GLY A 246 59.89 -29.11 -27.38
N ALA A 247 60.40 -27.92 -27.08
CA ALA A 247 61.71 -27.44 -27.52
C ALA A 247 62.75 -27.39 -26.37
N CYS A 248 64.01 -27.72 -26.67
CA CYS A 248 65.09 -27.71 -25.69
C CYS A 248 65.69 -26.30 -25.48
N ARG A 249 65.78 -25.84 -24.22
CA ARG A 249 66.30 -24.51 -23.84
C ARG A 249 67.30 -24.59 -22.69
N LEU A 250 68.06 -23.52 -22.45
CA LEU A 250 68.88 -23.35 -21.25
C LEU A 250 68.00 -22.85 -20.08
N PRO A 251 68.30 -23.22 -18.82
CA PRO A 251 67.57 -22.73 -17.66
C PRO A 251 67.89 -21.28 -17.27
N LEU A 252 66.92 -20.64 -16.61
CA LEU A 252 66.97 -19.29 -16.04
C LEU A 252 67.60 -19.26 -14.63
N LYS A 253 67.87 -18.07 -14.11
CA LYS A 253 68.45 -17.84 -12.77
C LYS A 253 67.62 -16.82 -11.96
N GLN A 254 67.99 -16.65 -10.69
CA GLN A 254 67.41 -15.64 -9.80
C GLN A 254 67.26 -14.25 -10.49
N CYS A 255 66.03 -13.72 -10.51
CA CYS A 255 65.67 -12.44 -11.15
C CYS A 255 65.91 -12.37 -12.69
N ASP A 256 66.16 -13.48 -13.40
CA ASP A 256 66.08 -13.47 -14.87
C ASP A 256 64.59 -13.36 -15.29
N GLU A 257 64.27 -12.34 -16.10
CA GLU A 257 62.93 -12.09 -16.68
C GLU A 257 62.52 -13.20 -17.67
N GLY A 258 61.21 -13.50 -17.76
CA GLY A 258 60.64 -14.39 -18.79
C GLY A 258 60.48 -15.86 -18.34
N CYS A 259 60.24 -16.08 -17.06
CA CYS A 259 60.01 -17.41 -16.50
C CYS A 259 58.55 -17.85 -16.75
N VAL A 260 58.35 -18.82 -17.66
CA VAL A 260 57.00 -19.24 -18.12
C VAL A 260 56.59 -20.66 -17.70
N ALA A 261 57.47 -21.40 -17.02
CA ALA A 261 57.17 -22.70 -16.41
C ALA A 261 58.27 -23.06 -15.41
N ASN A 262 57.93 -23.62 -14.24
CA ASN A 262 58.91 -23.94 -13.19
C ASN A 262 60.06 -24.84 -13.69
N ALA A 263 59.75 -25.78 -14.58
CA ALA A 263 60.75 -26.64 -15.24
C ALA A 263 61.83 -25.88 -16.05
N LEU A 264 61.63 -24.59 -16.36
CA LEU A 264 62.58 -23.69 -17.03
C LEU A 264 63.39 -22.81 -16.06
N CYS A 265 63.02 -22.76 -14.78
CA CYS A 265 63.77 -22.08 -13.74
C CYS A 265 64.89 -22.98 -13.19
N GLY A 266 66.10 -22.44 -13.07
CA GLY A 266 67.18 -23.07 -12.32
C GLY A 266 67.57 -24.50 -12.73
N THR A 267 67.95 -25.31 -11.75
CA THR A 267 68.40 -26.69 -11.95
C THR A 267 67.97 -27.68 -10.85
N SER A 268 67.33 -27.19 -9.78
CA SER A 268 66.56 -27.98 -8.82
C SER A 268 65.18 -28.28 -9.39
N ALA A 269 64.53 -29.36 -8.95
CA ALA A 269 63.12 -29.59 -9.22
C ALA A 269 62.20 -28.72 -8.34
N LEU A 270 62.78 -27.96 -7.40
CA LEU A 270 62.12 -27.01 -6.50
C LEU A 270 62.43 -25.54 -6.86
N ASP A 271 63.14 -25.30 -7.97
CA ASP A 271 63.29 -23.95 -8.53
C ASP A 271 61.97 -23.58 -9.25
N VAL A 272 61.43 -22.38 -9.00
CA VAL A 272 60.07 -22.00 -9.44
C VAL A 272 60.02 -20.63 -10.11
N CYS A 273 59.08 -20.47 -11.06
CA CYS A 273 58.71 -19.16 -11.57
C CYS A 273 57.76 -18.49 -10.58
N VAL A 274 58.10 -17.29 -10.13
CA VAL A 274 57.25 -16.49 -9.24
C VAL A 274 56.86 -15.19 -9.94
N SER A 275 55.58 -14.82 -9.82
CA SER A 275 55.12 -13.48 -10.22
C SER A 275 55.39 -12.52 -9.07
N LEU A 276 56.16 -11.46 -9.31
CA LEU A 276 56.44 -10.46 -8.28
C LEU A 276 55.40 -9.33 -8.31
N PRO A 277 54.78 -8.97 -7.17
CA PRO A 277 53.63 -8.07 -7.14
C PRO A 277 53.94 -6.62 -7.52
N ALA A 278 55.22 -6.23 -7.55
CA ALA A 278 55.66 -4.90 -7.94
C ALA A 278 56.18 -4.87 -9.40
N GLY A 279 55.27 -5.06 -10.37
CA GLY A 279 55.51 -4.75 -11.78
C GLY A 279 55.04 -5.77 -12.84
N ASP A 280 54.24 -6.77 -12.47
CA ASP A 280 53.82 -7.89 -13.33
C ASP A 280 55.00 -8.71 -13.91
N GLU A 281 56.09 -8.78 -13.14
CA GLU A 281 57.34 -9.43 -13.55
C GLU A 281 57.40 -10.89 -13.06
N VAL A 282 57.18 -11.84 -13.99
CA VAL A 282 57.38 -13.27 -13.71
C VAL A 282 58.85 -13.65 -13.91
N VAL A 283 59.52 -13.94 -12.80
CA VAL A 283 60.95 -14.21 -12.71
C VAL A 283 61.24 -15.59 -12.13
N CYS A 284 62.44 -16.11 -12.37
CA CYS A 284 62.90 -17.34 -11.75
C CYS A 284 63.38 -17.07 -10.31
N ALA A 285 62.93 -17.88 -9.35
CA ALA A 285 63.34 -17.88 -7.95
C ALA A 285 63.93 -19.25 -7.55
N LEU A 286 65.13 -19.22 -6.99
CA LEU A 286 65.91 -20.43 -6.70
C LEU A 286 65.61 -21.01 -5.31
N ASP A 287 65.65 -22.33 -5.21
CA ASP A 287 65.48 -23.14 -3.99
C ASP A 287 66.58 -22.85 -2.96
N CYS A 288 66.15 -22.53 -1.73
CA CYS A 288 66.97 -22.32 -0.54
C CYS A 288 66.55 -23.21 0.64
N SER A 289 65.62 -24.16 0.44
CA SER A 289 65.03 -25.03 1.47
C SER A 289 66.07 -25.82 2.30
N THR A 290 67.26 -26.05 1.74
CA THR A 290 68.35 -26.77 2.41
C THR A 290 69.44 -25.88 3.01
N ASP A 291 69.50 -24.60 2.61
CA ASP A 291 70.40 -23.57 3.15
C ASP A 291 69.80 -22.17 2.90
N PRO A 292 69.09 -21.58 3.89
CA PRO A 292 68.53 -20.24 3.77
C PRO A 292 69.57 -19.12 3.58
N THR A 293 70.86 -19.39 3.74
CA THR A 293 71.96 -18.44 3.50
C THR A 293 72.54 -18.52 2.08
N SER A 294 72.04 -19.44 1.25
CA SER A 294 72.44 -19.56 -0.16
C SER A 294 71.92 -18.42 -1.06
N CYS A 295 70.92 -17.67 -0.60
CA CYS A 295 70.25 -16.63 -1.38
C CYS A 295 71.17 -15.45 -1.77
N PRO A 296 71.09 -14.94 -3.02
CA PRO A 296 71.85 -13.77 -3.45
C PRO A 296 71.57 -12.50 -2.63
N ALA A 297 72.58 -11.63 -2.52
CA ALA A 297 72.42 -10.35 -1.81
C ALA A 297 71.32 -9.48 -2.44
N GLY A 298 70.39 -8.97 -1.62
CA GLY A 298 69.16 -8.32 -2.08
C GLY A 298 67.95 -9.27 -2.19
N THR A 299 68.12 -10.53 -1.82
CA THR A 299 67.03 -11.52 -1.67
C THR A 299 67.06 -12.16 -0.28
N PHE A 300 65.94 -12.73 0.15
CA PHE A 300 65.80 -13.49 1.39
C PHE A 300 65.09 -14.82 1.10
N CYS A 301 65.36 -15.85 1.90
CA CYS A 301 64.70 -17.14 1.76
C CYS A 301 63.30 -17.09 2.39
N ALA A 302 62.26 -17.47 1.65
CA ALA A 302 60.87 -17.47 2.08
C ALA A 302 60.15 -18.74 1.61
N GLU A 303 59.22 -19.26 2.41
CA GLU A 303 58.40 -20.42 2.06
C GLU A 303 57.27 -20.00 1.10
N LEU A 304 57.00 -20.83 0.10
CA LEU A 304 55.92 -20.66 -0.87
C LEU A 304 54.94 -21.84 -0.76
N ASP A 305 53.69 -21.63 -1.15
CA ASP A 305 52.62 -22.63 -1.03
C ASP A 305 53.01 -23.95 -1.72
N GLY A 306 53.02 -25.03 -0.93
CA GLY A 306 53.64 -26.31 -1.28
C GLY A 306 54.84 -26.69 -0.38
N GLY A 307 55.32 -25.80 0.49
CA GLY A 307 56.29 -26.12 1.55
C GLY A 307 57.75 -26.22 1.09
N ALA A 308 58.08 -25.62 -0.06
CA ALA A 308 59.45 -25.36 -0.49
C ALA A 308 59.81 -23.90 -0.17
N GLN A 309 61.09 -23.64 0.14
CA GLN A 309 61.58 -22.28 0.40
C GLN A 309 62.44 -21.81 -0.77
N ASN A 310 62.17 -20.61 -1.27
CA ASN A 310 62.82 -20.01 -2.42
C ASN A 310 63.30 -18.58 -2.12
N CYS A 311 64.29 -18.10 -2.85
CA CYS A 311 64.85 -16.76 -2.67
C CYS A 311 63.96 -15.69 -3.32
N ILE A 312 63.42 -14.78 -2.52
CA ILE A 312 62.54 -13.67 -2.95
C ILE A 312 63.28 -12.33 -2.78
N PRO A 313 63.21 -11.37 -3.72
CA PRO A 313 63.81 -10.05 -3.55
C PRO A 313 63.29 -9.32 -2.32
N SER A 314 64.19 -8.75 -1.50
CA SER A 314 63.82 -8.03 -0.28
C SER A 314 63.10 -6.69 -0.54
N ALA A 315 63.04 -6.27 -1.80
CA ALA A 315 62.24 -5.15 -2.29
C ALA A 315 61.02 -5.59 -3.10
N LEU A 316 60.68 -6.89 -3.16
CA LEU A 316 59.56 -7.46 -3.95
C LEU A 316 59.53 -7.07 -5.45
N THR A 317 60.62 -6.51 -5.97
CA THR A 317 60.91 -6.23 -7.38
C THR A 317 62.40 -6.49 -7.63
N CYS A 318 62.78 -6.76 -8.88
CA CYS A 318 64.18 -6.89 -9.28
C CYS A 318 64.81 -5.56 -9.75
N ARG A 319 64.07 -4.43 -9.78
CA ARG A 319 64.54 -3.11 -10.25
C ARG A 319 64.71 -2.08 -9.10
N THR A 320 65.94 -1.86 -8.64
CA THR A 320 66.22 -1.06 -7.43
C THR A 320 66.83 0.33 -7.69
N ASP A 321 66.70 0.91 -8.90
CA ASP A 321 67.44 2.10 -9.34
C ASP A 321 66.59 3.37 -9.54
N ARG A 322 65.28 3.32 -9.30
CA ARG A 322 64.32 4.35 -9.76
C ARG A 322 64.19 5.61 -8.90
N CYS A 323 64.43 5.55 -7.58
CA CYS A 323 64.32 6.70 -6.68
C CYS A 323 65.64 7.43 -6.39
N ASP A 324 66.77 6.99 -6.96
CA ASP A 324 68.09 7.46 -6.55
C ASP A 324 68.33 8.93 -6.98
N GLY A 325 68.22 9.86 -6.00
CA GLY A 325 68.29 11.31 -6.22
C GLY A 325 66.96 12.04 -6.39
N VAL A 326 65.81 11.35 -6.26
CA VAL A 326 64.47 11.98 -6.22
C VAL A 326 64.25 12.66 -4.86
N ASN A 327 63.61 13.83 -4.83
CA ASN A 327 63.47 14.64 -3.62
C ASN A 327 62.08 15.29 -3.55
N CYS A 328 61.21 14.76 -2.68
CA CYS A 328 59.77 15.05 -2.67
C CYS A 328 59.38 16.21 -1.74
N ALA A 329 58.17 16.75 -1.94
CA ALA A 329 57.60 17.79 -1.09
C ALA A 329 57.15 17.23 0.28
N ALA A 330 57.06 18.08 1.30
CA ALA A 330 56.64 17.66 2.64
C ALA A 330 55.25 17.00 2.61
N GLY A 331 55.14 15.82 3.25
CA GLY A 331 53.95 14.95 3.19
C GLY A 331 54.02 13.85 2.12
N ARG A 332 55.00 13.89 1.20
CA ARG A 332 55.13 12.97 0.07
C ARG A 332 56.49 12.27 0.03
N GLN A 333 56.53 11.01 -0.41
CA GLN A 333 57.75 10.18 -0.52
C GLN A 333 57.92 9.59 -1.92
N CYS A 334 59.11 9.11 -2.26
CA CYS A 334 59.37 8.50 -3.58
C CYS A 334 59.01 7.01 -3.54
N ASP A 335 58.04 6.60 -4.36
CA ASP A 335 57.73 5.19 -4.60
C ASP A 335 58.83 4.55 -5.44
N TRP A 336 59.51 3.53 -4.90
CA TRP A 336 60.62 2.86 -5.58
C TRP A 336 60.19 2.00 -6.77
N ALA A 337 58.90 1.64 -6.90
CA ALA A 337 58.40 0.92 -8.07
C ALA A 337 58.26 1.86 -9.27
N THR A 338 57.68 3.06 -9.11
CA THR A 338 57.44 4.00 -10.22
C THR A 338 58.46 5.14 -10.36
N GLY A 339 59.19 5.48 -9.30
CA GLY A 339 60.04 6.67 -9.22
C GLY A 339 59.27 7.98 -8.99
N ALA A 340 57.97 7.92 -8.71
CA ALA A 340 57.11 9.08 -8.51
C ALA A 340 57.01 9.51 -7.03
N CYS A 341 56.79 10.81 -6.79
CA CYS A 341 56.43 11.29 -5.46
C CYS A 341 54.93 11.04 -5.19
N VAL A 342 54.61 10.24 -4.18
CA VAL A 342 53.26 9.86 -3.73
C VAL A 342 52.99 10.37 -2.31
N ASP A 343 51.72 10.54 -1.93
CA ASP A 343 51.33 10.91 -0.56
C ASP A 343 51.57 9.74 0.41
N SER A 344 51.85 10.04 1.68
CA SER A 344 52.27 9.07 2.68
C SER A 344 51.16 8.78 3.70
N LEU A 345 50.79 7.52 3.89
CA LEU A 345 49.81 7.11 4.90
C LEU A 345 50.42 7.11 6.32
N GLY A 346 49.62 7.54 7.30
CA GLY A 346 49.93 7.60 8.72
C GLY A 346 49.83 6.26 9.45
N VAL A 347 50.06 6.28 10.76
CA VAL A 347 49.95 5.08 11.60
C VAL A 347 48.48 4.76 11.85
N CYS A 348 48.07 3.55 11.50
CA CYS A 348 46.69 3.08 11.39
C CYS A 348 45.82 3.69 10.29
N ASP A 349 46.40 4.43 9.33
CA ASP A 349 45.72 4.72 8.07
C ASP A 349 45.68 3.45 7.19
N GLY A 350 44.59 3.28 6.43
CA GLY A 350 44.36 2.15 5.52
C GLY A 350 43.20 2.40 4.54
N PRO A 351 42.93 1.46 3.61
CA PRO A 351 43.64 0.20 3.42
C PRO A 351 45.04 0.42 2.82
N CYS A 352 46.06 -0.15 3.44
CA CYS A 352 47.39 -0.21 2.85
C CYS A 352 47.48 -1.40 1.89
N THR A 353 48.05 -1.19 0.71
CA THR A 353 48.19 -2.26 -0.31
C THR A 353 49.56 -2.93 -0.29
N ASN A 354 50.55 -2.30 0.35
CA ASN A 354 51.89 -2.82 0.61
C ASN A 354 52.63 -1.87 1.59
N ASN A 355 53.80 -2.30 2.07
CA ASN A 355 54.61 -1.55 3.04
C ASN A 355 55.03 -0.14 2.55
N ASN A 356 55.08 0.13 1.25
CA ASN A 356 55.59 1.41 0.72
C ASN A 356 54.63 2.58 0.98
N ALA A 357 53.33 2.30 1.14
CA ALA A 357 52.35 3.31 1.50
C ALA A 357 52.58 3.87 2.91
N CYS A 358 53.24 3.08 3.77
CA CYS A 358 53.41 3.32 5.20
C CYS A 358 54.73 4.02 5.49
N LEU A 359 54.70 5.35 5.63
CA LEU A 359 55.68 6.31 6.22
C LEU A 359 57.22 6.14 6.16
N GLY A 360 57.83 5.01 5.77
CA GLY A 360 59.28 4.85 5.67
C GLY A 360 59.75 3.42 5.39
N PRO A 361 61.05 3.21 5.12
CA PRO A 361 61.59 1.95 4.59
C PRO A 361 61.64 0.76 5.56
N MET A 362 61.06 0.89 6.77
CA MET A 362 60.94 -0.20 7.75
C MET A 362 59.58 -0.24 8.47
N ASP A 363 58.62 0.62 8.08
CA ASP A 363 57.23 0.53 8.54
C ASP A 363 56.50 -0.53 7.66
N VAL A 364 55.44 -1.15 8.20
CA VAL A 364 54.83 -2.35 7.57
C VAL A 364 53.32 -2.22 7.44
N CYS A 365 52.79 -2.77 6.36
CA CYS A 365 51.35 -2.96 6.17
C CYS A 365 50.95 -4.27 6.85
N LEU A 366 50.04 -4.21 7.83
CA LEU A 366 49.54 -5.38 8.55
C LEU A 366 48.09 -5.66 8.13
N SER A 367 47.84 -6.87 7.65
CA SER A 367 46.50 -7.37 7.31
C SER A 367 46.03 -8.39 8.33
N PHE A 368 44.73 -8.40 8.62
CA PHE A 368 44.08 -9.35 9.52
C PHE A 368 43.12 -10.27 8.73
N GLU A 369 42.76 -11.42 9.31
CA GLU A 369 41.96 -12.47 8.65
C GLU A 369 40.56 -12.00 8.18
N ALA A 370 40.08 -10.85 8.67
CA ALA A 370 38.84 -10.19 8.23
C ALA A 370 39.02 -9.20 7.06
N GLY A 371 40.15 -9.22 6.35
CA GLY A 371 40.37 -8.46 5.10
C GLY A 371 40.89 -7.02 5.27
N ASN A 372 40.76 -6.40 6.44
CA ASN A 372 41.26 -5.05 6.70
C ASN A 372 42.79 -5.00 6.86
N SER A 373 43.43 -4.00 6.24
CA SER A 373 44.88 -3.75 6.30
C SER A 373 45.20 -2.31 6.72
N PHE A 374 46.23 -2.11 7.56
CA PHE A 374 46.65 -0.77 8.01
C PHE A 374 48.16 -0.63 8.21
N CYS A 375 48.64 0.61 8.14
CA CYS A 375 50.05 0.94 8.32
C CYS A 375 50.49 0.93 9.79
N ALA A 376 51.42 0.02 10.15
CA ALA A 376 52.00 -0.10 11.48
C ALA A 376 53.47 0.36 11.49
N GLN A 377 53.80 1.27 12.42
CA GLN A 377 55.14 1.86 12.54
C GLN A 377 56.08 1.00 13.37
N ASN A 378 57.34 0.87 12.94
CA ASN A 378 58.38 0.20 13.72
C ASN A 378 58.76 1.02 14.97
N CYS A 379 58.94 0.34 16.10
CA CYS A 379 59.28 0.96 17.39
C CYS A 379 60.63 0.51 18.01
N ASP A 380 61.40 -0.36 17.32
CA ASP A 380 62.65 -0.95 17.83
C ASP A 380 63.69 0.11 18.24
N ASP A 381 63.84 1.19 17.45
CA ASP A 381 64.89 2.21 17.67
C ASP A 381 64.53 3.28 18.72
N THR A 382 63.27 3.39 19.16
CA THR A 382 62.83 4.50 20.03
C THR A 382 61.94 4.14 21.22
N GLY A 383 61.25 2.99 21.21
CA GLY A 383 60.39 2.54 22.29
C GLY A 383 59.23 3.48 22.65
N ARG A 384 58.72 4.26 21.68
CA ARG A 384 57.60 5.19 21.86
C ARG A 384 56.56 5.06 20.75
N CYS A 385 55.39 4.55 21.10
CA CYS A 385 54.21 4.57 20.22
C CYS A 385 53.28 5.77 20.54
N PRO A 386 52.34 6.10 19.65
CA PRO A 386 51.27 7.06 19.93
C PRO A 386 50.39 6.66 21.13
N LEU A 387 49.63 7.61 21.67
CA LEU A 387 48.63 7.32 22.71
C LEU A 387 47.56 6.37 22.13
N GLY A 388 47.28 5.27 22.84
CA GLY A 388 46.41 4.17 22.39
C GLY A 388 47.15 2.96 21.79
N PHE A 389 48.46 3.07 21.56
CA PHE A 389 49.26 2.04 20.89
C PHE A 389 50.34 1.48 21.82
N GLY A 390 50.55 0.16 21.76
CA GLY A 390 51.65 -0.55 22.42
C GLY A 390 52.73 -0.98 21.42
N CYS A 391 53.97 -1.11 21.88
CA CYS A 391 55.07 -1.63 21.08
C CYS A 391 55.17 -3.15 21.29
N PHE A 392 54.82 -3.94 20.27
CA PHE A 392 54.71 -5.40 20.37
C PHE A 392 55.61 -6.11 19.36
N LEU A 393 56.24 -7.20 19.79
CA LEU A 393 57.05 -8.08 18.93
C LEU A 393 56.13 -8.99 18.09
N LEU A 394 56.25 -8.91 16.77
CA LEU A 394 55.57 -9.83 15.85
C LEU A 394 56.39 -11.12 15.63
N SER A 395 55.73 -12.17 15.13
CA SER A 395 56.34 -13.47 14.80
C SER A 395 57.49 -13.36 13.79
N THR A 396 57.49 -12.31 12.96
CA THR A 396 58.54 -11.95 11.99
C THR A 396 59.80 -11.34 12.64
N GLY A 397 59.77 -11.02 13.94
CA GLY A 397 60.96 -10.69 14.73
C GLY A 397 61.27 -9.19 14.94
N GLY A 398 60.45 -8.27 14.43
CA GLY A 398 60.53 -6.83 14.70
C GLY A 398 59.44 -6.34 15.67
N HIS A 399 59.67 -5.21 16.35
CA HIS A 399 58.66 -4.57 17.20
C HIS A 399 57.92 -3.45 16.47
N PHE A 400 56.59 -3.47 16.54
CA PHE A 400 55.72 -2.49 15.86
C PHE A 400 54.68 -1.90 16.81
N CYS A 401 54.22 -0.69 16.51
CA CYS A 401 53.16 0.00 17.22
C CYS A 401 51.78 -0.51 16.76
N ILE A 402 51.10 -1.25 17.64
CA ILE A 402 49.80 -1.87 17.40
C ILE A 402 48.80 -1.29 18.42
N PRO A 403 47.53 -1.02 18.05
CA PRO A 403 46.49 -0.61 19.00
C PRO A 403 46.41 -1.55 20.21
N THR A 404 46.28 -1.02 21.43
CA THR A 404 46.15 -1.89 22.62
C THR A 404 44.78 -2.57 22.73
N ASN A 405 43.79 -2.06 22.02
CA ASN A 405 42.48 -2.67 21.79
C ASN A 405 42.31 -2.79 20.26
N GLN A 406 41.89 -3.94 19.73
CA GLN A 406 41.96 -4.23 18.29
C GLN A 406 40.76 -3.72 17.47
N SER A 407 40.88 -2.52 16.90
CA SER A 407 40.52 -2.24 15.50
C SER A 407 41.19 -0.92 15.08
N CYS A 408 41.37 -0.72 13.78
CA CYS A 408 41.51 0.61 13.17
C CYS A 408 40.41 0.78 12.11
N ASP A 409 39.20 0.52 12.58
CA ASP A 409 37.94 0.76 11.90
C ASP A 409 37.04 1.49 12.91
N PHE A 410 36.48 2.61 12.48
CA PHE A 410 35.56 3.42 13.27
C PHE A 410 34.10 3.11 12.95
N GLN A 411 33.78 2.37 11.88
CA GLN A 411 32.40 2.03 11.55
C GLN A 411 31.75 1.24 12.69
N GLY A 412 30.52 1.60 13.04
CA GLY A 412 29.84 1.06 14.22
C GLY A 412 30.40 1.49 15.58
N THR A 413 31.53 2.22 15.65
CA THR A 413 32.01 2.77 16.92
C THR A 413 31.11 3.91 17.40
N THR A 414 30.89 3.95 18.72
CA THR A 414 29.94 4.86 19.36
C THR A 414 30.44 6.31 19.35
N CYS A 415 29.62 7.23 18.87
CA CYS A 415 29.88 8.67 18.84
C CYS A 415 28.77 9.46 19.54
N THR A 416 29.05 10.68 19.98
CA THR A 416 28.01 11.62 20.46
C THR A 416 27.97 12.87 19.60
N PHE A 417 26.82 13.58 19.56
CA PHE A 417 26.70 14.80 18.77
C PHE A 417 27.76 15.84 19.15
N GLU A 418 28.01 16.07 20.44
CA GLU A 418 29.01 17.02 20.95
C GLU A 418 30.46 16.67 20.54
N THR A 419 30.77 15.38 20.37
CA THR A 419 32.12 14.89 20.07
C THR A 419 32.25 14.28 18.66
N ARG A 420 31.23 14.40 17.81
CA ARG A 420 31.13 13.79 16.46
C ARG A 420 32.39 13.85 15.59
N TYR A 421 33.08 15.00 15.57
CA TYR A 421 34.31 15.20 14.77
C TYR A 421 35.59 14.61 15.40
N ALA A 422 35.53 14.20 16.67
CA ALA A 422 36.61 13.53 17.40
C ALA A 422 36.37 12.03 17.53
N ASP A 423 35.10 11.60 17.60
CA ASP A 423 34.70 10.19 17.68
C ASP A 423 34.72 9.51 16.32
N CYS A 424 34.33 10.23 15.25
CA CYS A 424 34.35 9.73 13.86
C CYS A 424 35.36 10.53 12.98
N PRO A 425 36.68 10.39 13.21
CA PRO A 425 37.69 11.16 12.49
C PRO A 425 37.99 10.58 11.10
N GLY A 426 37.35 11.08 10.04
CA GLY A 426 37.70 10.72 8.66
C GLY A 426 36.89 11.44 7.58
N ASP A 427 37.41 11.45 6.35
CA ASP A 427 36.72 12.00 5.17
C ASP A 427 35.79 10.99 4.46
N SER A 428 35.72 9.76 4.96
CA SER A 428 34.89 8.66 4.43
C SER A 428 33.75 8.22 5.36
N VAL A 429 33.72 8.72 6.61
CA VAL A 429 32.73 8.36 7.63
C VAL A 429 32.10 9.60 8.28
N PHE A 430 30.97 9.42 8.96
CA PHE A 430 30.21 10.47 9.64
C PHE A 430 29.47 9.90 10.88
N CYS A 431 29.22 10.71 11.90
CA CYS A 431 28.51 10.28 13.11
C CYS A 431 26.99 10.37 12.93
N SER A 432 26.26 9.28 13.14
CA SER A 432 24.78 9.25 13.02
C SER A 432 24.04 9.95 14.17
N ALA A 433 24.73 10.42 15.22
CA ALA A 433 24.11 11.20 16.29
C ALA A 433 23.74 12.62 15.82
N VAL A 434 22.44 12.95 15.84
CA VAL A 434 21.90 14.18 15.22
C VAL A 434 21.43 15.27 16.21
N ARG A 435 21.18 14.96 17.48
CA ARG A 435 20.79 15.94 18.52
C ARG A 435 21.85 16.06 19.64
N PRO A 436 22.00 17.23 20.30
CA PRO A 436 22.83 17.37 21.49
C PRO A 436 22.50 16.33 22.58
N GLY A 437 23.49 15.54 23.00
CA GLY A 437 23.33 14.43 23.93
C GLY A 437 22.92 13.08 23.32
N ASP A 438 22.59 13.01 22.02
CA ASP A 438 22.36 11.73 21.34
C ASP A 438 23.65 10.91 21.29
N VAL A 439 23.47 9.59 21.30
CA VAL A 439 24.51 8.59 21.10
C VAL A 439 24.20 7.84 19.80
N GLY A 440 25.13 7.88 18.85
CA GLY A 440 25.03 7.23 17.55
C GLY A 440 26.28 6.41 17.24
N THR A 441 26.48 6.12 15.97
CA THR A 441 27.59 5.32 15.44
C THR A 441 28.25 6.03 14.26
N CYS A 442 29.54 5.77 14.00
CA CYS A 442 30.13 6.21 12.74
C CYS A 442 29.63 5.32 11.59
N ILE A 443 29.12 5.94 10.54
CA ILE A 443 28.59 5.30 9.32
C ILE A 443 29.34 5.81 8.07
N PRO A 444 29.42 5.04 6.99
CA PRO A 444 30.07 5.47 5.74
C PRO A 444 29.31 6.59 5.01
N ARG A 445 30.06 7.39 4.24
CA ARG A 445 29.54 8.23 3.17
C ARG A 445 29.30 7.38 1.92
N CYS A 446 28.26 7.68 1.15
CA CYS A 446 27.83 6.89 0.00
C CYS A 446 27.97 7.61 -1.34
N ASP A 447 28.00 6.81 -2.40
CA ASP A 447 27.48 7.17 -3.71
C ASP A 447 26.20 6.36 -4.01
N ASN A 448 25.55 6.62 -5.14
CA ASN A 448 24.26 6.04 -5.51
C ASN A 448 24.27 4.50 -5.74
N ALA A 449 25.35 3.79 -5.43
CA ALA A 449 25.46 2.33 -5.56
C ALA A 449 26.04 1.62 -4.32
N SER A 450 26.35 2.34 -3.23
CA SER A 450 27.16 1.82 -2.11
C SER A 450 26.46 1.80 -0.74
N CYS A 451 25.13 1.89 -0.70
CA CYS A 451 24.39 1.75 0.56
C CYS A 451 24.03 0.29 0.91
N PRO A 452 24.10 -0.08 2.21
CA PRO A 452 23.73 -1.42 2.68
C PRO A 452 22.20 -1.58 2.76
N SER A 453 21.73 -2.83 2.85
CA SER A 453 20.29 -3.15 2.77
C SER A 453 19.45 -2.70 3.96
N ASP A 454 20.08 -2.37 5.09
CA ASP A 454 19.49 -1.76 6.28
C ASP A 454 19.44 -0.22 6.22
N ALA A 455 20.18 0.40 5.30
CA ALA A 455 20.16 1.85 5.06
C ALA A 455 20.25 2.23 3.57
N PRO A 456 19.32 1.75 2.70
CA PRO A 456 19.50 1.79 1.25
C PRO A 456 19.44 3.20 0.63
N PHE A 457 18.97 4.22 1.35
CA PHE A 457 18.69 5.54 0.79
C PHE A 457 19.90 6.48 0.82
N CYS A 458 20.74 6.44 -0.24
CA CYS A 458 21.86 7.36 -0.39
C CYS A 458 21.38 8.81 -0.62
N THR A 459 21.57 9.66 0.38
CA THR A 459 20.87 10.94 0.54
C THR A 459 21.85 12.11 0.68
N ASP A 460 21.71 13.15 -0.16
CA ASP A 460 22.40 14.44 0.01
C ASP A 460 21.75 15.19 1.19
N LEU A 461 22.55 15.77 2.07
CA LEU A 461 22.09 16.59 3.21
C LEU A 461 22.48 18.08 3.07
N HIS A 462 23.02 18.47 1.91
CA HIS A 462 23.44 19.82 1.48
C HIS A 462 24.55 20.51 2.31
N ILE A 463 24.76 20.07 3.56
CA ILE A 463 25.80 20.55 4.49
C ILE A 463 27.02 19.59 4.47
N HIS A 464 26.79 18.33 4.06
CA HIS A 464 27.75 17.22 4.02
C HIS A 464 27.57 16.45 2.70
N PRO A 465 28.59 15.70 2.22
CA PRO A 465 28.40 14.75 1.14
C PRO A 465 27.41 13.65 1.53
N THR A 466 26.90 12.96 0.50
CA THR A 466 25.87 11.92 0.56
C THR A 466 26.11 10.84 1.63
N VAL A 467 25.06 10.47 2.36
CA VAL A 467 25.06 9.43 3.42
C VAL A 467 23.89 8.47 3.26
N CYS A 468 24.07 7.22 3.70
CA CYS A 468 23.02 6.21 3.74
C CYS A 468 22.03 6.48 4.88
N LEU A 469 20.74 6.33 4.61
CA LEU A 469 19.65 6.44 5.60
C LEU A 469 18.76 5.19 5.56
N GLU A 470 18.22 4.84 6.73
CA GLU A 470 17.31 3.70 6.98
C GLU A 470 15.96 3.86 6.25
N GLY A 471 15.49 5.10 6.12
CA GLY A 471 14.29 5.49 5.37
C GLY A 471 14.52 6.72 4.49
N PRO A 472 13.63 7.01 3.52
CA PRO A 472 13.73 8.18 2.66
C PRO A 472 13.31 9.47 3.40
N LEU A 473 13.50 10.60 2.74
CA LEU A 473 13.27 11.95 3.31
C LEU A 473 11.79 12.33 3.56
N LEU A 474 10.86 11.38 3.45
CA LEU A 474 9.40 11.57 3.58
C LEU A 474 8.82 10.89 4.83
N GLU A 475 9.65 10.75 5.87
CA GLU A 475 9.25 10.24 7.19
C GLU A 475 9.46 11.32 8.27
N PRO A 476 8.83 11.23 9.46
CA PRO A 476 9.03 12.20 10.54
C PRO A 476 10.48 12.31 11.01
N ALA A 477 11.23 11.19 10.96
CA ALA A 477 12.66 11.20 11.20
C ALA A 477 13.43 12.09 10.20
N GLY A 478 12.89 12.26 8.99
CA GLY A 478 13.35 13.15 7.92
C GLY A 478 12.93 14.62 8.06
N CYS A 479 12.09 14.99 9.04
CA CYS A 479 11.76 16.39 9.33
C CYS A 479 13.04 17.17 9.67
N GLY A 480 13.43 18.08 8.78
CA GLY A 480 14.69 18.80 8.85
C GLY A 480 15.90 18.11 8.25
N ARG A 481 15.72 17.11 7.37
CA ARG A 481 16.81 16.44 6.62
C ARG A 481 16.73 16.63 5.10
N LEU A 482 15.66 17.23 4.57
CA LEU A 482 15.43 17.36 3.12
C LEU A 482 16.53 18.20 2.42
N ALA A 483 16.85 17.85 1.17
CA ALA A 483 17.85 18.57 0.37
C ALA A 483 17.44 18.82 -1.09
N GLU A 484 16.14 18.72 -1.42
CA GLU A 484 15.66 18.95 -2.78
C GLU A 484 16.07 20.32 -3.34
N SER A 485 16.64 20.32 -4.54
CA SER A 485 17.42 21.46 -5.04
C SER A 485 16.61 22.74 -5.34
N ALA A 486 15.27 22.66 -5.44
CA ALA A 486 14.40 23.77 -5.79
C ALA A 486 13.71 24.46 -4.59
N ASN A 487 13.28 23.68 -3.57
CA ASN A 487 12.51 24.19 -2.42
C ASN A 487 13.43 24.35 -1.19
N PRO A 488 13.40 25.48 -0.45
CA PRO A 488 14.11 25.61 0.82
C PRO A 488 13.41 24.96 2.02
N VAL A 489 12.15 24.52 1.87
CA VAL A 489 11.36 23.90 2.97
C VAL A 489 11.95 22.54 3.37
N GLY A 490 11.95 22.26 4.68
CA GLY A 490 12.39 20.99 5.25
C GLY A 490 13.91 20.81 5.35
N ARG A 491 14.72 21.78 4.88
CA ARG A 491 16.18 21.68 4.89
C ARG A 491 16.78 21.86 6.30
N PRO A 492 17.82 21.13 6.70
CA PRO A 492 18.43 21.27 8.03
C PRO A 492 18.93 22.70 8.31
N CYS A 493 18.61 23.23 9.48
CA CYS A 493 19.24 24.44 9.97
C CYS A 493 20.69 24.16 10.40
N GLY A 494 21.66 24.63 9.61
CA GLY A 494 23.08 24.57 9.99
C GLY A 494 23.38 25.23 11.36
N GLU A 495 24.51 24.86 11.97
CA GLU A 495 24.90 24.96 13.40
C GLU A 495 24.68 26.32 14.14
N ASN A 496 24.23 27.38 13.47
CA ASN A 496 23.94 28.70 14.05
C ASN A 496 22.50 29.21 13.75
N LEU A 497 21.55 28.31 13.43
CA LEU A 497 20.08 28.51 13.40
C LEU A 497 19.55 29.71 12.56
N SER A 498 20.32 30.22 11.60
CA SER A 498 19.89 31.32 10.73
C SER A 498 20.65 31.45 9.39
N PRO A 499 22.00 31.38 9.32
CA PRO A 499 22.72 31.83 8.12
C PRO A 499 22.69 30.87 6.93
N PHE A 500 22.03 29.71 7.05
CA PHE A 500 22.00 28.66 6.01
C PHE A 500 20.66 28.54 5.28
N CYS A 501 19.56 29.09 5.80
CA CYS A 501 18.31 29.17 5.05
C CYS A 501 18.43 30.31 4.01
N PRO A 502 18.45 30.04 2.69
CA PRO A 502 18.86 31.04 1.71
C PRO A 502 17.87 32.22 1.67
N ALA A 503 18.40 33.44 1.81
CA ALA A 503 17.63 34.69 1.92
C ALA A 503 16.68 34.93 0.72
N PRO A 504 15.51 35.58 0.91
CA PRO A 504 15.26 36.61 1.93
C PRO A 504 14.13 36.36 2.95
N THR A 505 13.28 35.35 2.78
CA THR A 505 12.06 35.14 3.61
C THR A 505 12.11 33.90 4.49
N ASN A 506 13.20 33.14 4.44
CA ASN A 506 13.26 31.83 5.08
C ASN A 506 13.57 31.95 6.58
N VAL A 507 12.83 31.18 7.37
CA VAL A 507 12.87 31.06 8.83
C VAL A 507 13.47 29.69 9.18
N CYS A 508 14.30 29.61 10.21
CA CYS A 508 14.60 28.33 10.86
C CYS A 508 13.50 28.07 11.90
N TYR A 509 12.59 27.13 11.64
CA TYR A 509 11.68 26.62 12.66
C TYR A 509 12.45 25.62 13.52
N SER A 510 12.36 25.77 14.84
CA SER A 510 12.80 24.76 15.80
C SER A 510 11.54 24.16 16.40
N PRO A 511 11.23 22.88 16.13
CA PRO A 511 10.11 22.19 16.74
C PRO A 511 10.15 22.21 18.27
N LEU A 512 8.97 22.06 18.88
CA LEU A 512 8.80 22.02 20.34
C LEU A 512 8.88 20.58 20.89
N ASP A 513 8.49 19.59 20.08
CA ASP A 513 8.91 18.21 20.27
C ASP A 513 10.45 18.13 20.16
N LYS A 514 11.07 17.34 21.02
CA LYS A 514 12.55 17.22 21.01
C LYS A 514 13.05 16.21 19.99
N THR A 515 12.15 15.68 19.17
CA THR A 515 12.36 14.59 18.23
C THR A 515 12.72 15.10 16.84
N SER A 516 12.00 16.09 16.33
CA SER A 516 12.15 16.65 14.98
C SER A 516 13.33 17.63 14.88
N ALA A 517 14.07 17.60 13.76
CA ALA A 517 15.25 18.46 13.61
C ALA A 517 14.85 19.89 13.16
N PRO A 518 15.51 20.95 13.66
CA PRO A 518 15.21 22.32 13.22
C PRO A 518 15.41 22.51 11.72
N PHE A 519 14.41 23.07 11.04
CA PHE A 519 14.35 23.13 9.59
C PHE A 519 14.05 24.52 9.01
N CYS A 520 14.62 24.78 7.83
CA CYS A 520 14.32 25.92 7.02
C CYS A 520 12.90 25.81 6.44
N THR A 521 12.14 26.89 6.57
CA THR A 521 10.77 27.06 6.08
C THR A 521 10.57 28.54 5.73
N PHE A 522 9.38 28.98 5.33
CA PHE A 522 8.99 30.38 5.21
C PHE A 522 7.51 30.58 5.51
N VAL A 523 7.13 31.82 5.82
CA VAL A 523 5.73 32.19 6.07
C VAL A 523 4.92 32.10 4.77
N CYS A 524 3.77 31.44 4.84
CA CYS A 524 2.86 31.18 3.73
C CYS A 524 1.49 31.80 3.98
N SER A 525 0.54 31.56 3.08
CA SER A 525 -0.90 31.81 3.29
C SER A 525 -1.81 30.75 2.67
N THR A 526 -1.28 29.90 1.77
CA THR A 526 -1.93 28.72 1.17
C THR A 526 -0.87 27.67 0.81
N ASP A 527 -1.25 26.40 0.63
CA ASP A 527 -0.30 25.33 0.25
C ASP A 527 0.37 25.57 -1.11
N ALA A 528 -0.30 26.32 -1.99
CA ALA A 528 0.25 26.79 -3.26
C ALA A 528 1.50 27.70 -3.09
N ASP A 529 1.72 28.30 -1.92
CA ASP A 529 2.97 29.01 -1.61
C ASP A 529 4.13 28.03 -1.31
N CYS A 530 3.82 26.80 -0.91
CA CYS A 530 4.75 25.82 -0.34
C CYS A 530 5.23 24.76 -1.35
N GLY A 531 4.40 24.43 -2.35
CA GLY A 531 4.72 23.49 -3.42
C GLY A 531 4.49 22.03 -3.05
N ALA A 532 4.49 21.13 -4.05
CA ALA A 532 3.93 19.78 -3.98
C ALA A 532 4.50 18.77 -2.95
N SER A 533 5.46 19.18 -2.11
CA SER A 533 6.02 18.38 -1.01
C SER A 533 5.85 19.02 0.37
N ALA A 534 5.16 20.16 0.48
CA ALA A 534 4.94 20.90 1.72
C ALA A 534 3.62 21.70 1.73
N GLU A 535 3.06 21.89 2.91
CA GLU A 535 1.75 22.54 3.14
C GLU A 535 1.81 23.62 4.22
N CYS A 536 0.81 24.50 4.25
CA CYS A 536 0.81 25.78 4.95
C CYS A 536 0.17 25.69 6.35
N ARG A 537 0.83 24.98 7.27
CA ARG A 537 0.33 24.75 8.63
C ARG A 537 0.72 25.84 9.62
N LEU A 538 -0.17 26.13 10.58
CA LEU A 538 0.21 26.83 11.79
C LEU A 538 0.96 25.84 12.69
N LEU A 539 2.27 26.02 12.85
CA LEU A 539 3.09 25.13 13.67
C LEU A 539 3.14 25.56 15.13
N ALA A 540 3.28 24.59 16.02
CA ALA A 540 3.24 24.80 17.47
C ALA A 540 4.16 25.95 17.92
N GLY A 541 3.57 26.95 18.59
CA GLY A 541 4.27 28.12 19.11
C GLY A 541 4.57 29.22 18.09
N GLN A 542 4.00 29.16 16.88
CA GLN A 542 4.08 30.23 15.87
C GLN A 542 2.87 31.18 15.93
N SER A 543 2.91 32.27 15.14
CA SER A 543 1.81 33.26 15.05
C SER A 543 1.41 33.60 13.60
N GLN A 544 1.99 32.88 12.65
CA GLN A 544 1.70 32.84 11.22
C GLN A 544 2.00 31.42 10.74
N PRO A 545 1.26 30.89 9.75
CA PRO A 545 1.53 29.56 9.22
C PRO A 545 2.85 29.54 8.43
N LEU A 546 3.50 28.38 8.44
CA LEU A 546 4.80 28.09 7.86
C LEU A 546 4.69 26.89 6.91
N CYS A 547 5.41 26.92 5.79
CA CYS A 547 5.48 25.76 4.90
C CYS A 547 6.17 24.58 5.59
N THR A 548 5.44 23.47 5.70
CA THR A 548 5.80 22.31 6.51
C THR A 548 5.81 21.09 5.60
N PRO A 549 6.87 20.27 5.57
CA PRO A 549 6.87 19.06 4.74
C PRO A 549 5.65 18.19 5.06
N ILE A 550 5.03 17.59 4.05
CA ILE A 550 3.77 16.83 4.21
C ILE A 550 3.90 15.73 5.28
N ALA A 551 5.04 15.05 5.33
CA ALA A 551 5.40 14.03 6.33
C ALA A 551 5.67 14.55 7.77
N CYS A 552 5.51 15.85 7.98
CA CYS A 552 5.74 16.57 9.24
C CYS A 552 4.52 17.39 9.68
N ALA A 553 3.37 17.23 9.02
CA ALA A 553 2.25 18.16 9.12
C ALA A 553 1.51 18.04 10.46
N SER A 554 0.75 16.98 10.69
CA SER A 554 -0.12 16.88 11.88
C SER A 554 0.67 16.54 13.15
N CYS A 555 1.91 16.07 13.03
CA CYS A 555 2.82 15.87 14.16
C CYS A 555 3.52 17.15 14.67
N LEU A 556 3.52 18.26 13.90
CA LEU A 556 4.11 19.56 14.30
C LEU A 556 3.11 20.74 14.33
N THR A 557 1.89 20.52 13.85
CA THR A 557 0.82 21.52 13.84
C THR A 557 0.49 21.96 15.27
N ASP A 558 0.17 23.25 15.43
CA ASP A 558 -0.35 23.79 16.67
C ASP A 558 -1.76 23.23 16.89
N THR A 559 -1.92 22.32 17.86
CA THR A 559 -3.19 21.62 18.16
C THR A 559 -4.30 22.57 18.61
N GLY A 560 -3.99 23.86 18.84
CA GLY A 560 -4.96 24.87 19.29
C GLY A 560 -5.41 24.71 20.75
N ILE A 561 -5.02 23.62 21.42
CA ILE A 561 -5.40 23.28 22.78
C ILE A 561 -5.04 24.43 23.74
N PRO A 562 -6.01 24.97 24.51
CA PRO A 562 -5.75 26.09 25.40
C PRO A 562 -4.68 25.78 26.46
N ALA A 563 -3.71 26.68 26.59
CA ALA A 563 -2.57 26.48 27.49
C ALA A 563 -2.97 26.29 28.97
N GLY A 564 -3.02 25.03 29.41
CA GLY A 564 -3.46 24.62 30.74
C GLY A 564 -4.45 23.44 30.72
N THR A 565 -5.10 23.18 29.59
CA THR A 565 -5.86 21.96 29.31
C THR A 565 -4.89 20.79 29.06
N PRO A 566 -5.17 19.57 29.55
CA PRO A 566 -4.45 18.36 29.14
C PRO A 566 -4.63 18.03 27.65
N ASP A 567 -3.62 17.39 27.05
CA ASP A 567 -3.68 16.77 25.73
C ASP A 567 -3.62 15.26 25.96
N LEU A 568 -4.73 14.57 25.70
CA LEU A 568 -4.94 13.19 26.11
C LEU A 568 -4.29 12.20 25.14
N LEU A 569 -4.21 12.55 23.85
CA LEU A 569 -3.42 11.78 22.87
C LEU A 569 -1.93 11.84 23.21
N ASP A 570 -1.37 13.03 23.51
CA ASP A 570 0.01 13.13 23.99
C ASP A 570 0.22 12.36 25.30
N ALA A 571 -0.76 12.38 26.22
CA ALA A 571 -0.70 11.60 27.46
C ALA A 571 -0.68 10.09 27.21
N ALA A 572 -1.61 9.57 26.41
CA ALA A 572 -1.72 8.15 26.06
C ALA A 572 -0.47 7.65 25.33
N LEU A 573 0.02 8.39 24.33
CA LEU A 573 1.26 8.07 23.62
C LEU A 573 2.47 8.06 24.56
N SER A 574 2.54 8.99 25.53
CA SER A 574 3.65 9.07 26.48
C SER A 574 3.78 7.84 27.40
N ILE A 575 2.71 7.08 27.63
CA ILE A 575 2.73 5.82 28.42
C ILE A 575 3.66 4.79 27.77
N HIS A 576 3.70 4.73 26.44
CA HIS A 576 4.61 3.89 25.67
C HIS A 576 5.92 4.58 25.28
N GLY A 577 6.11 5.85 25.68
CA GLY A 577 7.24 6.69 25.29
C GLY A 577 7.18 7.20 23.85
N LEU A 578 6.00 7.21 23.25
CA LEU A 578 5.73 7.70 21.89
C LEU A 578 5.35 9.19 21.90
N LEU A 579 5.36 9.80 20.73
CA LEU A 579 4.79 11.10 20.41
C LEU A 579 3.89 10.99 19.16
N ARG A 580 3.13 12.04 18.82
CA ARG A 580 2.33 12.11 17.58
C ARG A 580 3.13 11.73 16.33
N CYS A 581 4.42 12.10 16.30
CA CYS A 581 5.37 11.72 15.24
C CYS A 581 5.50 10.21 15.01
N ASP A 582 5.29 9.37 16.04
CA ASP A 582 5.46 7.91 15.94
C ASP A 582 4.24 7.19 15.36
N LEU A 583 3.12 7.88 15.14
CA LEU A 583 1.93 7.34 14.46
C LEU A 583 2.08 7.29 12.94
N VAL A 584 2.93 8.15 12.38
CA VAL A 584 3.12 8.27 10.93
C VAL A 584 3.80 6.99 10.38
N LEU A 585 3.25 6.43 9.31
CA LEU A 585 3.72 5.21 8.67
C LEU A 585 4.97 5.47 7.82
N THR A 586 6.03 4.70 8.09
CA THR A 586 7.29 4.73 7.35
C THR A 586 7.19 4.04 5.97
N ASP A 587 8.13 4.32 5.06
CA ASP A 587 8.23 3.56 3.80
C ASP A 587 8.50 2.08 4.07
N ALA A 588 9.28 1.77 5.12
CA ALA A 588 9.53 0.40 5.56
C ALA A 588 8.26 -0.32 6.07
N GLN A 589 7.32 0.41 6.68
CA GLN A 589 5.99 -0.10 7.01
C GLN A 589 5.14 -0.30 5.76
N LEU A 590 5.02 0.72 4.90
CA LEU A 590 4.22 0.64 3.66
C LEU A 590 4.76 -0.39 2.67
N ALA A 591 6.05 -0.76 2.72
CA ALA A 591 6.65 -1.82 1.93
C ALA A 591 6.18 -3.24 2.31
N LEU A 592 5.55 -3.42 3.47
CA LEU A 592 4.92 -4.68 3.85
C LEU A 592 3.51 -4.85 3.25
N LEU A 593 2.95 -3.83 2.61
CA LEU A 593 1.72 -3.96 1.82
C LEU A 593 2.05 -4.56 0.44
N PRO A 594 1.43 -5.68 0.03
CA PRO A 594 1.65 -6.30 -1.29
C PRO A 594 0.98 -5.52 -2.44
N LEU A 595 0.83 -4.21 -2.29
CA LEU A 595 -0.06 -3.35 -3.08
C LEU A 595 0.64 -2.08 -3.61
N GLN A 596 1.96 -1.95 -3.42
CA GLN A 596 2.72 -0.77 -3.86
C GLN A 596 2.78 -0.58 -5.40
N ASP A 597 2.56 -1.64 -6.18
CA ASP A 597 2.56 -1.58 -7.65
C ASP A 597 1.22 -1.09 -8.25
N LEU A 598 0.22 -0.80 -7.42
CA LEU A 598 -1.17 -0.56 -7.84
C LEU A 598 -1.53 0.93 -7.94
N ARG A 599 -0.51 1.79 -7.96
CA ARG A 599 -0.63 3.24 -7.99
C ARG A 599 -1.03 3.75 -9.39
N PRO A 600 -2.21 4.39 -9.55
CA PRO A 600 -2.53 5.09 -10.80
C PRO A 600 -1.61 6.29 -11.02
N ALA A 601 -1.47 6.71 -12.27
CA ALA A 601 -0.75 7.93 -12.63
C ALA A 601 -1.58 9.20 -12.36
N GLY A 602 -1.85 9.53 -11.08
CA GLY A 602 -2.43 10.82 -10.71
C GLY A 602 -2.97 10.93 -9.28
N THR A 603 -3.70 9.92 -8.81
CA THR A 603 -4.48 9.98 -7.54
C THR A 603 -3.68 9.75 -6.26
N THR A 604 -2.37 9.52 -6.35
CA THR A 604 -1.59 8.98 -5.22
C THR A 604 -1.34 9.98 -4.10
N LEU A 605 -0.88 11.20 -4.39
CA LEU A 605 -0.26 12.06 -3.37
C LEU A 605 -1.22 12.51 -2.25
N ALA A 606 -2.50 12.74 -2.56
CA ALA A 606 -3.48 13.14 -1.55
C ALA A 606 -3.82 11.98 -0.60
N PHE A 607 -4.25 10.83 -1.15
CA PHE A 607 -4.55 9.63 -0.37
C PHE A 607 -3.31 9.12 0.39
N GLU A 608 -2.14 9.12 -0.24
CA GLU A 608 -0.88 8.67 0.38
C GLU A 608 -0.46 9.60 1.53
N ALA A 609 -0.74 10.91 1.46
CA ALA A 609 -0.49 11.82 2.58
C ALA A 609 -1.36 11.50 3.81
N VAL A 610 -2.66 11.20 3.61
CA VAL A 610 -3.57 10.82 4.70
C VAL A 610 -3.25 9.41 5.23
N MET A 611 -2.94 8.46 4.35
CA MET A 611 -2.52 7.10 4.74
C MET A 611 -1.24 7.10 5.58
N ARG A 612 -0.31 8.02 5.27
CA ARG A 612 0.96 8.15 5.98
C ARG A 612 0.79 8.74 7.37
N ASP A 613 -0.07 9.74 7.54
CA ASP A 613 -0.23 10.47 8.81
C ASP A 613 -1.67 10.30 9.32
N PRO A 614 -1.95 9.27 10.16
CA PRO A 614 -3.32 8.89 10.54
C PRO A 614 -4.16 10.02 11.15
N LEU A 615 -3.52 11.00 11.79
CA LEU A 615 -4.21 12.15 12.39
C LEU A 615 -4.87 13.05 11.32
N ARG A 616 -4.35 13.04 10.08
CA ARG A 616 -4.96 13.75 8.95
C ARG A 616 -6.30 13.16 8.51
N ALA A 617 -6.62 11.92 8.89
CA ALA A 617 -7.88 11.31 8.47
C ALA A 617 -9.08 12.07 9.07
N VAL A 618 -9.00 12.46 10.35
CA VAL A 618 -10.03 13.30 11.01
C VAL A 618 -10.04 14.72 10.43
N GLU A 619 -8.88 15.34 10.20
CA GLU A 619 -8.80 16.65 9.53
C GLU A 619 -9.45 16.63 8.14
N THR A 620 -9.26 15.54 7.39
CA THR A 620 -9.78 15.35 6.03
C THR A 620 -11.28 15.07 6.05
N ALA A 621 -11.76 14.23 6.97
CA ALA A 621 -13.18 13.97 7.21
C ALA A 621 -13.93 15.28 7.53
N ARG A 622 -13.46 16.05 8.52
CA ARG A 622 -14.04 17.37 8.87
C ARG A 622 -13.98 18.39 7.73
N ALA A 623 -12.90 18.38 6.94
CA ALA A 623 -12.80 19.26 5.77
C ALA A 623 -13.77 18.87 4.65
N ILE A 624 -14.06 17.57 4.48
CA ILE A 624 -15.06 17.06 3.53
C ILE A 624 -16.47 17.41 3.99
N ALA A 625 -16.84 17.13 5.24
CA ALA A 625 -18.14 17.51 5.82
C ALA A 625 -18.38 19.03 5.64
N ALA A 626 -17.47 19.87 6.16
CA ALA A 626 -17.64 21.32 6.10
C ALA A 626 -17.66 21.90 4.66
N ASP A 627 -17.03 21.26 3.68
CA ASP A 627 -17.10 21.69 2.27
C ASP A 627 -18.39 21.20 1.59
N LEU A 628 -18.90 20.03 1.97
CA LEU A 628 -20.23 19.54 1.58
C LEU A 628 -21.34 20.43 2.14
N ASP A 629 -21.34 20.73 3.43
CA ASP A 629 -22.38 21.54 4.08
C ASP A 629 -22.43 22.96 3.51
N LEU A 630 -21.26 23.54 3.18
CA LEU A 630 -21.15 24.83 2.49
C LEU A 630 -21.60 24.77 1.03
N SER A 631 -21.44 23.61 0.38
CA SER A 631 -21.80 23.39 -1.02
C SER A 631 -23.25 22.93 -1.21
N ALA A 632 -23.87 22.31 -0.21
CA ALA A 632 -25.17 21.63 -0.24
C ALA A 632 -26.28 22.44 -0.91
N SER A 633 -26.26 23.77 -0.74
CA SER A 633 -27.18 24.72 -1.40
C SER A 633 -27.17 24.72 -2.93
N ALA A 634 -26.21 24.05 -3.59
CA ALA A 634 -26.16 23.82 -5.03
C ALA A 634 -25.51 22.46 -5.36
N SER A 635 -26.26 21.58 -6.01
CA SER A 635 -25.80 20.27 -6.49
C SER A 635 -24.56 20.36 -7.39
N ALA A 636 -24.42 21.44 -8.17
CA ALA A 636 -23.23 21.70 -8.98
C ALA A 636 -21.96 21.86 -8.13
N LEU A 637 -22.07 22.52 -6.96
CA LEU A 637 -20.95 22.70 -6.03
C LEU A 637 -20.63 21.42 -5.27
N VAL A 638 -21.65 20.65 -4.87
CA VAL A 638 -21.47 19.31 -4.28
C VAL A 638 -20.67 18.42 -5.23
N LEU A 639 -21.03 18.40 -6.53
CA LEU A 639 -20.32 17.61 -7.53
C LEU A 639 -18.88 18.11 -7.79
N GLU A 640 -18.61 19.42 -7.73
CA GLU A 640 -17.25 19.97 -7.75
C GLU A 640 -16.45 19.59 -6.49
N SER A 641 -17.08 19.56 -5.32
CA SER A 641 -16.44 19.13 -4.06
C SER A 641 -16.02 17.66 -4.13
N VAL A 642 -16.92 16.76 -4.51
CA VAL A 642 -16.66 15.31 -4.63
C VAL A 642 -15.44 15.02 -5.50
N GLU A 643 -15.34 15.66 -6.67
CA GLU A 643 -14.19 15.44 -7.56
C GLU A 643 -12.87 15.99 -6.98
N SER A 644 -12.93 17.01 -6.11
CA SER A 644 -11.75 17.61 -5.48
C SER A 644 -11.06 16.76 -4.41
N TRP A 645 -11.75 15.79 -3.80
CA TRP A 645 -11.25 15.05 -2.62
C TRP A 645 -9.93 14.29 -2.81
N LEU A 646 -9.50 14.07 -4.06
CA LEU A 646 -8.19 13.49 -4.40
C LEU A 646 -7.39 14.32 -5.42
N GLY A 647 -7.74 15.58 -5.68
CA GLY A 647 -7.04 16.41 -6.68
C GLY A 647 -7.50 17.86 -6.76
N THR A 648 -6.62 18.77 -7.20
CA THR A 648 -6.95 20.19 -7.30
C THR A 648 -7.75 20.51 -8.56
N LEU A 649 -9.08 20.64 -8.45
CA LEU A 649 -9.90 21.26 -9.48
C LEU A 649 -9.68 22.78 -9.58
N SER A 650 -10.16 23.36 -10.67
CA SER A 650 -10.48 24.79 -10.76
C SER A 650 -12.01 24.91 -10.86
N PRO A 651 -12.68 25.75 -10.05
CA PRO A 651 -14.14 25.81 -10.06
C PRO A 651 -14.73 26.08 -11.44
N VAL A 652 -15.83 25.41 -11.78
CA VAL A 652 -16.43 25.53 -13.12
C VAL A 652 -16.88 26.98 -13.32
N THR A 653 -16.50 27.56 -14.46
CA THR A 653 -16.90 28.93 -14.81
C THR A 653 -18.15 28.87 -15.67
N PRO A 654 -19.34 29.29 -15.17
CA PRO A 654 -20.61 29.04 -15.86
C PRO A 654 -20.64 29.57 -17.29
N GLU A 655 -20.79 28.67 -18.28
CA GLU A 655 -20.89 29.04 -19.68
C GLU A 655 -22.17 29.86 -19.96
N SER A 656 -22.05 30.84 -20.86
CA SER A 656 -23.13 31.77 -21.20
C SER A 656 -23.60 31.58 -22.64
N TYR A 657 -24.62 30.76 -22.82
CA TYR A 657 -25.11 30.39 -24.16
C TYR A 657 -25.82 31.52 -24.91
N THR A 658 -25.45 31.72 -26.18
CA THR A 658 -26.19 32.58 -27.10
C THR A 658 -27.37 31.83 -27.70
N LEU A 659 -28.59 32.19 -27.28
CA LEU A 659 -29.85 31.58 -27.70
C LEU A 659 -30.50 32.30 -28.91
N ASP A 660 -31.38 31.61 -29.65
CA ASP A 660 -32.24 32.26 -30.64
C ASP A 660 -33.29 33.14 -29.93
N PRO A 661 -33.49 34.42 -30.32
CA PRO A 661 -34.40 35.32 -29.63
C PRO A 661 -35.90 34.97 -29.81
N THR A 662 -36.24 34.02 -30.68
CA THR A 662 -37.61 33.70 -31.10
C THR A 662 -38.04 32.25 -30.92
N GLN A 663 -37.13 31.28 -31.09
CA GLN A 663 -37.38 29.85 -30.93
C GLN A 663 -36.15 29.16 -30.27
N PRO A 664 -35.79 29.56 -29.04
CA PRO A 664 -34.53 29.16 -28.40
C PRO A 664 -34.40 27.64 -28.23
N PHE A 665 -35.46 26.96 -27.80
CA PHE A 665 -35.44 25.51 -27.56
C PHE A 665 -35.25 24.69 -28.84
N ALA A 666 -36.04 24.98 -29.90
CA ALA A 666 -35.87 24.30 -31.19
C ALA A 666 -34.48 24.53 -31.82
N ALA A 667 -33.86 25.70 -31.56
CA ALA A 667 -32.49 25.99 -31.98
C ALA A 667 -31.44 25.23 -31.15
N ALA A 668 -31.64 25.10 -29.84
CA ALA A 668 -30.78 24.29 -28.96
C ALA A 668 -30.85 22.80 -29.32
N VAL A 669 -32.05 22.24 -29.50
CA VAL A 669 -32.25 20.85 -29.96
C VAL A 669 -31.60 20.62 -31.33
N ALA A 670 -31.70 21.58 -32.25
CA ALA A 670 -31.00 21.49 -33.54
C ALA A 670 -29.47 21.50 -33.39
N ALA A 671 -28.92 22.25 -32.43
CA ALA A 671 -27.49 22.23 -32.11
C ALA A 671 -27.06 20.89 -31.50
N LEU A 672 -27.80 20.35 -30.52
CA LEU A 672 -27.53 19.05 -29.89
C LEU A 672 -27.54 17.90 -30.92
N ILE A 673 -28.54 17.87 -31.81
CA ILE A 673 -28.60 16.91 -32.93
C ILE A 673 -27.41 17.06 -33.88
N THR A 674 -26.86 18.27 -34.05
CA THR A 674 -25.69 18.52 -34.93
C THR A 674 -24.38 18.12 -34.25
N ALA A 675 -24.21 18.40 -32.96
CA ALA A 675 -23.04 18.01 -32.16
C ALA A 675 -22.90 16.48 -32.09
N SER A 676 -24.01 15.78 -31.82
CA SER A 676 -24.09 14.31 -31.81
C SER A 676 -24.12 13.66 -33.22
N GLY A 677 -23.63 14.36 -34.25
CA GLY A 677 -23.41 13.80 -35.60
C GLY A 677 -24.66 13.58 -36.47
N GLY A 678 -25.83 14.00 -36.01
CA GLY A 678 -27.09 13.92 -36.75
C GLY A 678 -27.30 15.02 -37.80
N THR A 679 -28.54 15.18 -38.25
CA THR A 679 -28.92 16.27 -39.17
C THR A 679 -30.33 16.76 -38.79
N PRO A 680 -30.46 17.96 -38.19
CA PRO A 680 -31.73 18.43 -37.65
C PRO A 680 -32.71 18.84 -38.75
N ASN A 681 -33.93 18.31 -38.68
CA ASN A 681 -35.06 18.82 -39.48
C ASN A 681 -35.68 20.03 -38.76
N LEU A 682 -35.03 21.19 -38.88
CA LEU A 682 -35.42 22.42 -38.18
C LEU A 682 -36.91 22.77 -38.37
N ALA A 683 -37.47 22.55 -39.56
CA ALA A 683 -38.89 22.82 -39.83
C ALA A 683 -39.88 21.90 -39.09
N THR A 684 -39.43 20.75 -38.59
CA THR A 684 -40.21 19.90 -37.67
C THR A 684 -39.98 20.36 -36.22
N LEU A 685 -38.73 20.57 -35.79
CA LEU A 685 -38.42 21.04 -34.44
C LEU A 685 -39.14 22.37 -34.09
N GLN A 686 -39.20 23.30 -35.05
CA GLN A 686 -39.89 24.59 -34.95
C GLN A 686 -41.42 24.50 -35.02
N ALA A 687 -41.97 23.36 -35.45
CA ALA A 687 -43.40 23.11 -35.51
C ALA A 687 -43.91 22.35 -34.27
N ASP A 688 -43.06 21.50 -33.68
CA ASP A 688 -43.28 20.84 -32.39
C ASP A 688 -43.16 21.86 -31.25
N ALA A 689 -42.06 22.62 -31.17
CA ALA A 689 -41.88 23.69 -30.18
C ALA A 689 -42.66 24.99 -30.52
N ALA A 690 -43.86 24.88 -31.11
CA ALA A 690 -44.67 26.01 -31.52
C ALA A 690 -45.73 26.43 -30.50
N ASP A 691 -46.09 25.52 -29.59
CA ASP A 691 -47.03 25.70 -28.48
C ASP A 691 -46.34 25.76 -27.10
N LEU A 692 -45.17 25.12 -26.95
CA LEU A 692 -44.25 25.33 -25.82
C LEU A 692 -44.09 26.83 -25.48
N PRO A 693 -44.37 27.28 -24.24
CA PRO A 693 -44.25 28.69 -23.84
C PRO A 693 -42.85 29.26 -24.07
N LEU A 694 -42.76 30.49 -24.61
CA LEU A 694 -41.48 31.16 -24.86
C LEU A 694 -40.69 31.53 -23.57
N ALA A 695 -41.30 31.39 -22.39
CA ALA A 695 -40.60 31.38 -21.11
C ALA A 695 -39.84 30.05 -20.95
N LEU A 696 -40.57 28.94 -20.76
CA LEU A 696 -40.01 27.58 -20.67
C LEU A 696 -38.99 27.25 -21.78
N GLN A 697 -39.21 27.68 -23.03
CA GLN A 697 -38.23 27.49 -24.11
C GLN A 697 -36.88 28.20 -23.90
N ARG A 698 -36.81 29.25 -23.07
CA ARG A 698 -35.57 29.96 -22.73
C ARG A 698 -34.84 29.32 -21.57
N GLU A 699 -35.59 28.79 -20.61
CA GLU A 699 -35.03 28.15 -19.43
C GLU A 699 -34.48 26.75 -19.77
N LEU A 700 -35.19 25.99 -20.62
CA LEU A 700 -34.73 24.66 -21.10
C LEU A 700 -33.63 24.70 -22.18
N ALA A 701 -33.44 25.83 -22.87
CA ALA A 701 -32.47 25.89 -23.98
C ALA A 701 -30.99 25.87 -23.55
N PRO A 702 -30.55 26.56 -22.47
CA PRO A 702 -29.22 26.42 -21.90
C PRO A 702 -28.88 24.99 -21.47
N ILE A 703 -29.81 24.28 -20.82
CA ILE A 703 -29.64 22.88 -20.41
C ILE A 703 -29.35 22.00 -21.64
N VAL A 704 -30.19 22.10 -22.68
CA VAL A 704 -29.99 21.38 -23.97
C VAL A 704 -28.70 21.79 -24.70
N ARG A 705 -28.12 22.96 -24.38
CA ARG A 705 -26.80 23.36 -24.88
C ARG A 705 -25.67 22.71 -24.08
N ALA A 706 -25.72 22.72 -22.75
CA ALA A 706 -24.75 22.03 -21.90
C ALA A 706 -24.68 20.53 -22.21
N MET A 707 -25.82 19.87 -22.49
CA MET A 707 -25.85 18.48 -23.00
C MET A 707 -25.00 18.25 -24.25
N ALA A 708 -24.93 19.22 -25.17
CA ALA A 708 -24.19 19.08 -26.43
C ALA A 708 -22.67 19.18 -26.21
N ASP A 709 -22.28 20.00 -25.25
CA ASP A 709 -20.89 20.19 -24.85
C ASP A 709 -20.43 18.98 -24.00
N ALA A 710 -21.29 18.48 -23.09
CA ALA A 710 -21.07 17.26 -22.31
C ALA A 710 -20.90 15.99 -23.17
N ALA A 711 -21.70 15.83 -24.22
CA ALA A 711 -21.51 14.74 -25.18
C ALA A 711 -20.14 14.79 -25.88
N THR A 712 -19.52 15.97 -25.98
CA THR A 712 -18.16 16.16 -26.49
C THR A 712 -17.09 15.95 -25.41
N ALA A 713 -17.40 16.27 -24.15
CA ALA A 713 -16.49 16.09 -23.01
C ALA A 713 -16.34 14.61 -22.62
N ARG A 714 -17.41 13.82 -22.72
CA ARG A 714 -17.38 12.36 -22.58
C ARG A 714 -16.33 11.70 -23.47
N ASP A 715 -16.26 12.06 -24.75
CA ASP A 715 -15.27 11.46 -25.66
C ASP A 715 -13.83 11.93 -25.35
N GLN A 716 -13.64 13.02 -24.60
CA GLN A 716 -12.32 13.44 -24.09
C GLN A 716 -11.89 12.58 -22.90
N ALA A 717 -12.81 12.24 -21.99
CA ALA A 717 -12.57 11.39 -20.82
C ALA A 717 -12.00 10.00 -21.17
N PHE A 718 -12.35 9.44 -22.33
CA PHE A 718 -11.80 8.18 -22.86
C PHE A 718 -10.63 8.39 -23.85
N GLY A 719 -9.88 9.49 -23.73
CA GLY A 719 -8.68 9.77 -24.54
C GLY A 719 -8.97 9.96 -26.04
N GLY A 720 -10.20 10.31 -26.42
CA GLY A 720 -10.64 10.40 -27.81
C GLY A 720 -11.01 9.06 -28.46
N GLN A 721 -11.19 7.99 -27.69
CA GLN A 721 -11.63 6.67 -28.19
C GLN A 721 -12.92 6.22 -27.50
N ALA A 722 -13.95 5.89 -28.28
CA ALA A 722 -15.20 5.37 -27.73
C ALA A 722 -15.00 3.99 -27.06
N PRO A 723 -15.65 3.70 -25.93
CA PRO A 723 -15.70 2.36 -25.33
C PRO A 723 -16.26 1.31 -26.30
N SER A 724 -15.83 0.06 -26.15
CA SER A 724 -16.39 -1.06 -26.91
C SER A 724 -17.73 -1.51 -26.33
N GLN A 725 -18.64 -2.02 -27.18
CA GLN A 725 -19.92 -2.58 -26.70
C GLN A 725 -19.68 -3.78 -25.77
N ALA A 726 -18.62 -4.57 -25.99
CA ALA A 726 -18.26 -5.68 -25.12
C ALA A 726 -17.89 -5.20 -23.70
N LEU A 727 -17.11 -4.11 -23.58
CA LEU A 727 -16.82 -3.48 -22.29
C LEU A 727 -18.10 -2.92 -21.65
N PHE A 728 -18.94 -2.20 -22.40
CA PHE A 728 -20.20 -1.67 -21.89
C PHE A 728 -21.09 -2.79 -21.33
N ASP A 729 -21.26 -3.88 -22.08
CA ASP A 729 -22.09 -5.02 -21.70
C ASP A 729 -21.50 -5.78 -20.50
N ALA A 730 -20.18 -5.97 -20.43
CA ALA A 730 -19.50 -6.75 -19.40
C ALA A 730 -19.20 -6.00 -18.10
N ALA A 731 -19.13 -4.65 -18.09
CA ALA A 731 -18.67 -3.87 -16.94
C ALA A 731 -19.45 -4.09 -15.63
N HIS A 732 -20.72 -4.54 -15.68
CA HIS A 732 -21.46 -4.94 -14.48
C HIS A 732 -20.83 -6.12 -13.71
N GLY A 733 -20.01 -6.95 -14.37
CA GLY A 733 -19.20 -8.00 -13.73
C GLY A 733 -18.00 -7.49 -12.93
N LEU A 734 -17.77 -6.17 -12.84
CA LEU A 734 -16.73 -5.58 -11.98
C LEU A 734 -17.08 -5.65 -10.49
N PHE A 735 -18.38 -5.68 -10.16
CA PHE A 735 -18.91 -5.72 -8.78
C PHE A 735 -19.82 -6.93 -8.51
N LEU A 736 -19.85 -7.94 -9.40
CA LEU A 736 -20.65 -9.16 -9.26
C LEU A 736 -19.78 -10.39 -9.53
N ARG A 737 -19.78 -11.38 -8.62
CA ARG A 737 -18.94 -12.60 -8.72
C ARG A 737 -19.77 -13.84 -9.07
N LEU A 738 -20.26 -13.89 -10.32
CA LEU A 738 -21.03 -15.02 -10.83
C LEU A 738 -20.25 -15.81 -11.88
N ASP A 739 -19.46 -16.78 -11.42
CA ASP A 739 -18.36 -17.44 -12.17
C ASP A 739 -18.74 -18.08 -13.52
N ASP A 740 -20.02 -18.43 -13.74
CA ASP A 740 -20.49 -19.16 -14.94
C ASP A 740 -21.59 -18.43 -15.76
N THR A 741 -22.13 -17.28 -15.31
CA THR A 741 -23.37 -16.71 -15.90
C THR A 741 -23.29 -15.30 -16.46
N LEU A 742 -22.31 -14.49 -16.05
CA LEU A 742 -22.06 -13.18 -16.63
C LEU A 742 -20.82 -13.23 -17.53
N THR A 743 -20.77 -12.42 -18.59
CA THR A 743 -19.55 -12.25 -19.38
C THR A 743 -18.47 -11.64 -18.49
N PRO A 744 -17.37 -12.34 -18.16
CA PRO A 744 -16.33 -11.77 -17.33
C PRO A 744 -15.65 -10.62 -18.08
N LEU A 745 -15.22 -9.58 -17.35
CA LEU A 745 -14.42 -8.54 -17.97
C LEU A 745 -13.00 -9.05 -18.21
N ASP A 746 -12.62 -9.17 -19.49
CA ASP A 746 -11.29 -9.62 -19.89
C ASP A 746 -10.25 -8.53 -19.63
N THR A 747 -9.56 -8.61 -18.49
CA THR A 747 -8.46 -7.71 -18.12
C THR A 747 -7.17 -7.94 -18.94
N SER A 748 -7.13 -8.96 -19.81
CA SER A 748 -6.07 -9.15 -20.80
C SER A 748 -6.34 -8.41 -22.11
N ASP A 749 -7.55 -7.92 -22.35
CA ASP A 749 -7.84 -7.03 -23.48
C ASP A 749 -7.09 -5.71 -23.32
N ALA A 750 -6.37 -5.32 -24.37
CA ALA A 750 -5.45 -4.18 -24.34
C ALA A 750 -6.15 -2.80 -24.32
N GLN A 751 -7.45 -2.72 -24.62
CA GLN A 751 -8.25 -1.51 -24.43
C GLN A 751 -8.81 -1.46 -22.99
N VAL A 752 -9.29 -2.58 -22.48
CA VAL A 752 -9.77 -2.71 -21.10
C VAL A 752 -8.65 -2.42 -20.10
N ARG A 753 -7.51 -3.10 -20.21
CA ARG A 753 -6.33 -2.87 -19.36
C ARG A 753 -5.86 -1.42 -19.39
N ARG A 754 -5.90 -0.78 -20.56
CA ARG A 754 -5.45 0.60 -20.77
C ARG A 754 -6.26 1.60 -19.94
N TRP A 755 -7.58 1.41 -19.82
CA TRP A 755 -8.43 2.23 -18.96
C TRP A 755 -8.44 1.80 -17.48
N LEU A 756 -8.33 0.50 -17.19
CA LEU A 756 -8.32 0.00 -15.81
C LEU A 756 -7.01 0.24 -15.04
N VAL A 757 -5.87 0.16 -15.74
CA VAL A 757 -4.53 0.05 -15.14
C VAL A 757 -3.57 1.11 -15.66
N ASP A 758 -3.53 1.35 -16.98
CA ASP A 758 -2.51 2.22 -17.57
C ASP A 758 -2.86 3.73 -17.49
N GLY A 759 -4.00 4.09 -16.88
CA GLY A 759 -4.37 5.48 -16.54
C GLY A 759 -4.98 6.32 -17.67
N ASP A 760 -5.50 5.68 -18.72
CA ASP A 760 -5.95 6.36 -19.94
C ASP A 760 -7.42 6.85 -19.90
N PHE A 761 -8.06 6.79 -18.72
CA PHE A 761 -9.41 7.33 -18.45
C PHE A 761 -9.31 8.47 -17.44
N ASP A 762 -9.93 9.60 -17.75
CA ASP A 762 -9.95 10.83 -16.95
C ASP A 762 -11.42 11.25 -16.72
N PRO A 763 -11.97 11.17 -15.50
CA PRO A 763 -13.37 11.54 -15.26
C PRO A 763 -13.62 13.05 -15.33
N ALA A 764 -12.60 13.91 -15.11
CA ALA A 764 -12.78 15.33 -14.87
C ALA A 764 -13.53 16.07 -16.00
N PRO A 765 -13.30 15.82 -17.31
CA PRO A 765 -14.10 16.42 -18.38
C PRO A 765 -15.59 16.10 -18.31
N MET A 766 -15.98 14.92 -17.79
CA MET A 766 -17.40 14.58 -17.60
C MET A 766 -17.96 15.23 -16.34
N VAL A 767 -17.17 15.37 -15.28
CA VAL A 767 -17.57 16.09 -14.06
C VAL A 767 -17.79 17.57 -14.36
N ASP A 768 -16.81 18.25 -14.97
CA ASP A 768 -16.91 19.65 -15.42
C ASP A 768 -18.21 19.89 -16.21
N ALA A 769 -18.53 18.96 -17.12
CA ALA A 769 -19.70 19.06 -17.97
C ALA A 769 -21.02 18.72 -17.26
N ALA A 770 -21.01 17.81 -16.29
CA ALA A 770 -22.17 17.51 -15.45
C ALA A 770 -22.47 18.66 -14.46
N ALA A 771 -21.45 19.20 -13.79
CA ALA A 771 -21.57 20.40 -12.97
C ALA A 771 -22.05 21.61 -13.79
N GLN A 772 -21.58 21.76 -15.04
CA GLN A 772 -22.10 22.75 -15.97
C GLN A 772 -23.56 22.50 -16.38
N ILE A 773 -24.05 21.25 -16.44
CA ILE A 773 -25.48 20.96 -16.65
C ILE A 773 -26.29 21.35 -15.40
N LEU A 774 -25.88 20.92 -14.21
CA LEU A 774 -26.51 21.27 -12.93
C LEU A 774 -26.58 22.80 -12.73
N THR A 775 -25.49 23.51 -13.04
CA THR A 775 -25.43 24.98 -13.07
C THR A 775 -26.46 25.62 -14.02
N GLN A 776 -26.87 24.95 -15.12
CA GLN A 776 -27.95 25.46 -15.98
C GLN A 776 -29.36 25.05 -15.52
N LEU A 777 -29.49 23.99 -14.71
CA LEU A 777 -30.74 23.60 -14.05
C LEU A 777 -31.05 24.57 -12.90
N GLU A 778 -30.10 24.77 -11.99
CA GLU A 778 -30.19 25.67 -10.82
C GLU A 778 -30.40 27.15 -11.22
N ALA A 779 -29.95 27.54 -12.42
CA ALA A 779 -30.11 28.90 -12.95
C ALA A 779 -31.41 29.12 -13.75
N ALA A 780 -32.22 28.09 -13.96
CA ALA A 780 -33.44 28.13 -14.77
C ALA A 780 -34.68 28.43 -13.91
N ASP A 781 -35.52 29.38 -14.34
CA ASP A 781 -36.81 29.65 -13.66
C ASP A 781 -37.87 28.63 -14.07
N LEU A 782 -37.74 27.41 -13.53
CA LEU A 782 -38.65 26.28 -13.77
C LEU A 782 -39.85 26.26 -12.82
N THR A 783 -40.18 27.39 -12.17
CA THR A 783 -41.32 27.44 -11.23
C THR A 783 -42.66 27.17 -11.93
N ILE A 784 -43.46 26.23 -11.40
CA ILE A 784 -44.71 25.77 -12.03
C ILE A 784 -45.72 26.93 -12.22
N ASP A 785 -45.80 27.44 -13.44
CA ASP A 785 -46.82 28.39 -13.89
C ASP A 785 -48.02 27.60 -14.44
N GLY A 786 -49.18 27.71 -13.78
CA GLY A 786 -50.44 27.08 -14.20
C GLY A 786 -51.01 27.54 -15.56
N THR A 787 -50.28 28.34 -16.35
CA THR A 787 -50.52 28.54 -17.78
C THR A 787 -49.82 27.52 -18.68
N TRP A 788 -48.87 26.73 -18.17
CA TRP A 788 -48.13 25.71 -18.90
C TRP A 788 -49.00 24.47 -19.15
N SER A 789 -49.87 24.51 -20.16
CA SER A 789 -50.77 23.38 -20.46
C SER A 789 -51.14 23.28 -21.94
N GLY A 790 -51.38 22.05 -22.40
CA GLY A 790 -51.93 21.77 -23.74
C GLY A 790 -50.91 21.73 -24.88
N PHE A 791 -49.65 21.43 -24.56
CA PHE A 791 -48.56 21.14 -25.50
C PHE A 791 -47.94 19.76 -25.17
N GLU A 792 -47.18 19.19 -26.10
CA GLU A 792 -46.26 18.05 -25.91
C GLU A 792 -45.09 18.29 -26.87
N PHE A 793 -43.84 18.12 -26.42
CA PHE A 793 -42.68 18.11 -27.34
C PHE A 793 -42.04 16.73 -27.31
N ASN A 794 -41.79 16.13 -28.48
CA ASN A 794 -41.26 14.76 -28.53
C ASN A 794 -40.45 14.50 -29.80
N GLN A 795 -39.14 14.76 -29.76
CA GLN A 795 -38.26 14.68 -30.94
C GLN A 795 -37.08 13.72 -30.74
N PRO A 796 -36.75 12.86 -31.72
CA PRO A 796 -35.59 11.98 -31.65
C PRO A 796 -34.29 12.73 -31.97
N SER A 797 -33.25 12.48 -31.18
CA SER A 797 -31.86 12.86 -31.45
C SER A 797 -30.96 11.62 -31.58
N PRO A 798 -29.71 11.75 -32.05
CA PRO A 798 -28.74 10.64 -32.03
C PRO A 798 -28.41 10.11 -30.63
N LEU A 799 -28.57 10.93 -29.58
CA LEU A 799 -28.36 10.55 -28.18
C LEU A 799 -29.59 9.89 -27.54
N GLY A 800 -30.74 9.85 -28.23
CA GLY A 800 -32.03 9.48 -27.66
C GLY A 800 -33.11 10.55 -27.85
N ARG A 801 -34.30 10.33 -27.30
CA ARG A 801 -35.45 11.24 -27.39
C ARG A 801 -35.27 12.46 -26.49
N ILE A 802 -35.87 13.57 -26.90
CA ILE A 802 -36.01 14.81 -26.13
C ILE A 802 -37.51 15.03 -25.96
N ILE A 803 -37.98 14.96 -24.71
CA ILE A 803 -39.39 14.94 -24.33
C ILE A 803 -39.65 16.09 -23.35
N VAL A 804 -40.76 16.80 -23.55
CA VAL A 804 -41.35 17.70 -22.53
C VAL A 804 -42.80 17.28 -22.32
N GLY A 805 -43.10 16.83 -21.11
CA GLY A 805 -44.41 16.39 -20.61
C GLY A 805 -45.29 17.56 -20.15
N GLY A 806 -46.08 17.37 -19.09
CA GLY A 806 -46.91 18.45 -18.58
C GLY A 806 -47.96 18.08 -17.52
N LEU A 807 -48.01 18.90 -16.46
CA LEU A 807 -48.99 19.06 -15.37
C LEU A 807 -50.07 17.96 -15.16
N GLY A 808 -49.70 16.67 -15.09
CA GLY A 808 -50.60 15.64 -14.56
C GLY A 808 -50.33 14.18 -14.95
N ASN A 809 -50.24 13.36 -13.91
CA ASN A 809 -50.39 11.90 -13.82
C ASN A 809 -50.25 11.13 -15.16
N THR A 810 -49.00 10.82 -15.49
CA THR A 810 -48.51 10.15 -16.68
C THR A 810 -47.81 8.84 -16.28
N THR A 811 -47.79 7.88 -17.21
CA THR A 811 -47.02 6.63 -17.03
C THR A 811 -46.02 6.51 -18.16
N TYR A 812 -44.76 6.78 -17.85
CA TYR A 812 -43.65 6.65 -18.77
C TYR A 812 -43.28 5.17 -18.93
N ASP A 813 -44.04 4.44 -19.77
CA ASP A 813 -43.79 3.03 -20.09
C ASP A 813 -42.87 2.90 -21.33
N PRO A 814 -41.75 2.15 -21.27
CA PRO A 814 -40.79 2.04 -22.38
C PRO A 814 -41.30 1.21 -23.58
N THR A 815 -42.50 0.63 -23.50
CA THR A 815 -43.19 0.00 -24.63
C THR A 815 -44.11 0.95 -25.40
N ALA A 816 -44.42 2.15 -24.85
CA ALA A 816 -45.31 3.11 -25.49
C ALA A 816 -44.58 3.93 -26.60
N PRO A 817 -45.20 4.22 -27.77
CA PRO A 817 -44.49 4.78 -28.92
C PRO A 817 -43.91 6.20 -28.76
N ASN A 818 -44.33 6.94 -27.73
CA ASN A 818 -43.82 8.27 -27.36
C ASN A 818 -42.59 8.20 -26.43
N THR A 819 -42.35 7.07 -25.78
CA THR A 819 -41.34 6.89 -24.71
C THR A 819 -40.41 5.68 -24.97
N SER A 820 -40.68 4.90 -26.02
CA SER A 820 -39.85 3.75 -26.40
C SER A 820 -38.51 4.15 -27.02
N GLY A 821 -37.44 3.49 -26.56
CA GLY A 821 -36.05 3.72 -26.97
C GLY A 821 -35.28 4.60 -25.99
N ASP A 822 -34.01 4.84 -26.28
CA ASP A 822 -33.10 5.68 -25.49
C ASP A 822 -33.65 7.10 -25.33
N ILE A 823 -33.49 7.70 -24.15
CA ILE A 823 -33.95 9.06 -23.81
C ILE A 823 -32.74 9.90 -23.42
N ALA A 824 -32.57 11.05 -24.08
CA ALA A 824 -31.51 12.01 -23.79
C ALA A 824 -31.97 13.08 -22.80
N LEU A 825 -33.22 13.55 -22.94
CA LEU A 825 -33.85 14.47 -21.99
C LEU A 825 -35.34 14.12 -21.85
N LEU A 826 -35.80 14.00 -20.61
CA LEU A 826 -37.20 14.03 -20.20
C LEU A 826 -37.36 15.22 -19.25
N VAL A 827 -38.36 16.06 -19.50
CA VAL A 827 -38.79 17.11 -18.57
C VAL A 827 -40.28 16.91 -18.34
N ASP A 828 -40.70 16.40 -17.19
CA ASP A 828 -42.10 16.63 -16.79
C ASP A 828 -42.24 18.00 -16.14
N LEU A 829 -43.48 18.45 -16.00
CA LEU A 829 -43.85 19.67 -15.30
C LEU A 829 -44.67 19.38 -14.04
N GLY A 830 -44.95 18.10 -13.72
CA GLY A 830 -45.33 17.63 -12.39
C GLY A 830 -46.74 17.02 -12.25
N GLY A 831 -46.96 16.38 -11.11
CA GLY A 831 -48.16 15.62 -10.72
C GLY A 831 -47.92 14.12 -10.69
N ASP A 832 -48.60 13.40 -9.79
CA ASP A 832 -48.27 12.04 -9.35
C ASP A 832 -48.10 10.98 -10.48
N ASP A 833 -46.87 10.71 -10.86
CA ASP A 833 -46.38 10.07 -12.08
C ASP A 833 -45.77 8.67 -11.85
N ASN A 834 -45.53 7.93 -12.95
CA ASN A 834 -44.98 6.58 -12.88
C ASN A 834 -43.91 6.34 -13.96
N TYR A 835 -42.65 6.48 -13.56
CA TYR A 835 -41.48 6.32 -14.40
C TYR A 835 -41.06 4.86 -14.48
N ARG A 836 -41.30 4.21 -15.63
CA ARG A 836 -40.82 2.84 -15.93
C ARG A 836 -39.82 2.81 -17.10
N VAL A 837 -39.48 3.99 -17.61
CA VAL A 837 -38.33 4.27 -18.50
C VAL A 837 -37.03 4.34 -17.70
N LEU A 838 -35.91 4.55 -18.39
CA LEU A 838 -34.60 4.71 -17.78
C LEU A 838 -34.39 6.19 -17.39
N ALA A 839 -35.12 6.63 -16.35
CA ALA A 839 -35.07 8.00 -15.85
C ALA A 839 -33.62 8.44 -15.59
N GLY A 840 -33.13 9.40 -16.38
CA GLY A 840 -31.82 10.01 -16.19
C GLY A 840 -30.61 9.09 -16.38
N ALA A 841 -30.72 7.96 -17.09
CA ALA A 841 -29.67 6.93 -17.08
C ALA A 841 -29.24 6.43 -18.47
N ASN A 842 -27.94 6.17 -18.64
CA ASN A 842 -27.37 5.82 -19.95
C ASN A 842 -27.75 4.39 -20.39
N ALA A 843 -28.68 4.31 -21.35
CA ALA A 843 -29.20 3.08 -21.94
C ALA A 843 -28.19 2.36 -22.87
N SER A 844 -27.29 3.11 -23.50
CA SER A 844 -26.37 2.62 -24.53
C SER A 844 -25.15 3.53 -24.71
N LEU A 845 -24.13 3.06 -25.42
CA LEU A 845 -22.96 3.86 -25.79
C LEU A 845 -23.25 5.07 -26.70
N ALA A 846 -24.43 5.12 -27.34
CA ALA A 846 -24.90 6.27 -28.11
C ALA A 846 -25.67 7.28 -27.23
N ASN A 847 -26.36 6.78 -26.20
CA ASN A 847 -27.05 7.57 -25.18
C ASN A 847 -26.08 7.99 -24.07
N SER A 848 -25.00 8.67 -24.46
CA SER A 848 -23.90 9.08 -23.57
C SER A 848 -24.23 10.21 -22.60
N ILE A 849 -25.36 10.89 -22.81
CA ILE A 849 -25.94 11.90 -21.90
C ILE A 849 -27.44 11.57 -21.77
N ALA A 850 -27.92 11.39 -20.54
CA ALA A 850 -29.32 11.13 -20.23
C ALA A 850 -29.75 11.95 -19.01
N ILE A 851 -30.79 12.77 -19.16
CA ILE A 851 -31.33 13.63 -18.10
C ILE A 851 -32.83 13.39 -17.92
N ASN A 852 -33.29 13.30 -16.68
CA ASN A 852 -34.69 13.43 -16.30
C ASN A 852 -34.80 14.62 -15.34
N ILE A 853 -35.72 15.53 -15.63
CA ILE A 853 -36.14 16.60 -14.73
C ILE A 853 -37.60 16.33 -14.42
N ASP A 854 -37.97 16.24 -13.15
CA ASP A 854 -39.34 16.49 -12.73
C ASP A 854 -39.43 17.88 -12.07
N LEU A 855 -40.63 18.45 -12.04
CA LEU A 855 -40.95 19.67 -11.30
C LEU A 855 -41.91 19.41 -10.13
N GLY A 856 -42.31 18.15 -9.91
CA GLY A 856 -42.80 17.64 -8.64
C GLY A 856 -44.20 17.04 -8.69
N GLY A 857 -44.35 15.86 -8.06
CA GLY A 857 -45.61 15.20 -7.81
C GLY A 857 -45.62 14.50 -6.45
N ALA A 858 -45.66 13.17 -6.51
CA ALA A 858 -45.49 12.21 -5.40
C ALA A 858 -45.34 10.85 -6.10
N ASP A 859 -44.15 10.62 -6.65
CA ASP A 859 -43.94 9.90 -7.89
C ASP A 859 -43.39 8.49 -7.65
N THR A 860 -43.25 7.73 -8.74
CA THR A 860 -42.80 6.33 -8.65
C THR A 860 -41.80 6.01 -9.74
N TYR A 861 -40.54 6.03 -9.36
CA TYR A 861 -39.40 5.65 -10.18
C TYR A 861 -39.16 4.15 -10.08
N ALA A 862 -39.62 3.39 -11.07
CA ALA A 862 -39.61 1.93 -11.08
C ALA A 862 -39.21 1.36 -12.47
N TYR A 863 -39.63 0.13 -12.80
CA TYR A 863 -39.21 -0.55 -14.02
C TYR A 863 -40.25 -1.57 -14.55
N PRO A 864 -40.04 -2.16 -15.75
CA PRO A 864 -40.89 -3.21 -16.28
C PRO A 864 -40.58 -4.58 -15.64
N VAL A 865 -41.27 -4.89 -14.54
CA VAL A 865 -41.24 -6.20 -13.87
C VAL A 865 -41.61 -7.34 -14.82
N VAL A 866 -40.81 -8.41 -14.78
CA VAL A 866 -41.01 -9.72 -15.42
C VAL A 866 -40.63 -10.79 -14.39
N ALA A 867 -41.59 -11.14 -13.53
CA ALA A 867 -41.35 -11.95 -12.34
C ALA A 867 -40.68 -13.32 -12.62
N ASP A 868 -39.68 -13.64 -11.81
CA ASP A 868 -38.91 -14.89 -11.80
C ASP A 868 -39.40 -15.79 -10.65
N PRO A 869 -39.44 -17.13 -10.81
CA PRO A 869 -39.70 -18.06 -9.70
C PRO A 869 -38.82 -17.91 -8.46
N ALA A 870 -37.65 -17.26 -8.58
CA ALA A 870 -36.72 -16.98 -7.48
C ALA A 870 -36.93 -15.61 -6.77
N ASP A 871 -37.94 -14.81 -7.16
CA ASP A 871 -38.30 -13.53 -6.49
C ASP A 871 -38.93 -13.71 -5.09
N THR A 872 -38.62 -14.79 -4.37
CA THR A 872 -39.31 -15.20 -3.14
C THR A 872 -38.82 -14.42 -1.91
N GLY A 873 -39.26 -13.17 -1.79
CA GLY A 873 -38.92 -12.27 -0.68
C GLY A 873 -38.03 -11.09 -1.06
N PHE A 874 -37.72 -10.95 -2.35
CA PHE A 874 -36.86 -9.91 -2.92
C PHE A 874 -37.64 -8.97 -3.85
N LEU A 875 -36.98 -7.91 -4.33
CA LEU A 875 -37.48 -7.08 -5.43
C LEU A 875 -37.81 -7.95 -6.66
N ALA A 876 -38.89 -7.64 -7.36
CA ALA A 876 -39.36 -8.47 -8.47
C ALA A 876 -38.44 -8.33 -9.68
N SER A 877 -38.09 -9.44 -10.33
CA SER A 877 -37.15 -9.44 -11.45
C SER A 877 -37.64 -8.60 -12.63
N ASP A 878 -36.69 -8.11 -13.43
CA ASP A 878 -36.94 -7.61 -14.78
C ASP A 878 -36.70 -8.72 -15.82
N ARG A 879 -36.61 -8.36 -17.12
CA ARG A 879 -36.45 -9.34 -18.21
C ARG A 879 -35.16 -10.18 -18.18
N TRP A 880 -34.22 -9.93 -17.26
CA TRP A 880 -33.02 -10.75 -17.07
C TRP A 880 -33.21 -11.86 -16.02
N GLY A 881 -34.22 -11.76 -15.14
CA GLY A 881 -34.45 -12.75 -14.08
C GLY A 881 -33.41 -12.69 -12.94
N ARG A 882 -33.29 -13.80 -12.22
CA ARG A 882 -32.32 -14.01 -11.14
C ARG A 882 -31.30 -15.11 -11.45
N TYR A 883 -30.13 -15.01 -10.82
CA TYR A 883 -29.17 -16.10 -10.74
C TYR A 883 -29.83 -17.32 -10.07
N THR A 884 -29.43 -18.51 -10.47
CA THR A 884 -29.91 -19.77 -9.87
C THR A 884 -28.74 -20.45 -9.18
N PRO A 885 -28.65 -20.37 -7.83
CA PRO A 885 -27.60 -21.01 -7.06
C PRO A 885 -27.43 -22.50 -7.36
N THR A 886 -26.17 -22.92 -7.47
CA THR A 886 -25.68 -24.28 -7.68
C THR A 886 -25.10 -24.91 -6.40
N LEU A 887 -24.61 -24.09 -5.47
CA LEU A 887 -24.11 -24.44 -4.14
C LEU A 887 -24.97 -23.74 -3.06
N PRO A 888 -24.73 -23.98 -1.75
CA PRO A 888 -25.43 -23.27 -0.68
C PRO A 888 -24.86 -21.85 -0.45
N LEU A 889 -25.66 -20.98 0.17
CA LEU A 889 -25.34 -19.60 0.58
C LEU A 889 -24.09 -19.43 1.50
N ASN A 890 -23.41 -20.52 1.87
CA ASN A 890 -22.15 -20.51 2.62
C ASN A 890 -20.90 -20.74 1.74
N GLN A 891 -21.09 -20.80 0.43
CA GLN A 891 -20.06 -21.02 -0.59
C GLN A 891 -20.17 -20.08 -1.80
N GLU A 892 -21.37 -19.60 -2.14
CA GLU A 892 -21.64 -18.70 -3.28
C GLU A 892 -22.80 -17.73 -2.99
N ASP A 893 -23.03 -16.78 -3.90
CA ASP A 893 -24.14 -15.82 -3.88
C ASP A 893 -25.52 -16.50 -3.90
N GLY A 894 -26.52 -15.83 -3.33
CA GLY A 894 -27.93 -16.22 -3.39
C GLY A 894 -28.56 -15.95 -4.75
N PRO A 895 -29.91 -15.97 -4.87
CA PRO A 895 -30.62 -15.69 -6.12
C PRO A 895 -30.60 -14.19 -6.46
N VAL A 896 -29.41 -13.61 -6.58
CA VAL A 896 -29.18 -12.20 -6.93
C VAL A 896 -29.77 -11.90 -8.32
N SER A 897 -30.18 -10.66 -8.58
CA SER A 897 -30.68 -10.24 -9.89
C SER A 897 -29.66 -10.49 -11.03
N LEU A 898 -30.11 -10.53 -12.28
CA LEU A 898 -29.27 -10.46 -13.48
C LEU A 898 -29.48 -9.16 -14.28
N SER A 899 -30.19 -8.18 -13.71
CA SER A 899 -30.41 -6.84 -14.30
C SER A 899 -29.09 -6.17 -14.70
N ASN A 900 -28.92 -5.96 -16.01
CA ASN A 900 -27.79 -5.23 -16.61
C ASN A 900 -28.24 -3.87 -17.19
N VAL A 901 -29.13 -3.17 -16.47
CA VAL A 901 -29.79 -1.92 -16.91
C VAL A 901 -29.46 -0.79 -15.96
N ALA A 902 -28.98 0.33 -16.51
CA ALA A 902 -28.89 1.60 -15.77
C ALA A 902 -30.27 2.26 -15.68
N ARG A 903 -30.64 2.81 -14.50
CA ARG A 903 -31.89 3.57 -14.24
C ARG A 903 -31.58 4.76 -13.31
N GLN A 904 -32.58 5.58 -12.98
CA GLN A 904 -32.56 6.58 -11.90
C GLN A 904 -31.21 7.31 -11.74
N GLY A 905 -30.86 8.16 -12.72
CA GLY A 905 -29.67 9.00 -12.64
C GLY A 905 -28.32 8.31 -12.88
N ALA A 906 -28.28 7.01 -13.23
CA ALA A 906 -27.01 6.29 -13.35
C ALA A 906 -26.17 6.64 -14.59
N GLY A 907 -24.94 7.10 -14.35
CA GLY A 907 -23.93 7.46 -15.33
C GLY A 907 -23.04 6.29 -15.72
N ARG A 908 -23.32 5.67 -16.88
CA ARG A 908 -22.65 4.45 -17.36
C ARG A 908 -21.93 4.73 -18.70
N PHE A 909 -20.61 4.88 -18.65
CA PHE A 909 -19.78 5.33 -19.78
C PHE A 909 -20.25 6.67 -20.39
N GLY A 910 -20.75 7.55 -19.53
CA GLY A 910 -21.45 8.80 -19.87
C GLY A 910 -21.93 9.55 -18.62
N VAL A 911 -22.80 10.55 -18.83
CA VAL A 911 -23.44 11.31 -17.74
C VAL A 911 -24.92 10.90 -17.64
N GLY A 912 -25.35 10.55 -16.44
CA GLY A 912 -26.73 10.34 -16.05
C GLY A 912 -27.12 11.32 -14.95
N ILE A 913 -28.29 11.97 -15.09
CA ILE A 913 -28.84 12.88 -14.08
C ILE A 913 -30.35 12.62 -13.97
N LEU A 914 -30.80 12.25 -12.78
CA LEU A 914 -32.18 12.44 -12.33
C LEU A 914 -32.16 13.63 -11.37
N TYR A 915 -33.05 14.58 -11.60
CA TYR A 915 -33.16 15.81 -10.83
C TYR A 915 -34.65 16.05 -10.57
N ASP A 916 -35.12 15.67 -9.38
CA ASP A 916 -36.45 16.02 -8.93
C ASP A 916 -36.45 17.44 -8.33
N LEU A 917 -37.61 18.08 -8.40
CA LEU A 917 -37.92 19.37 -7.79
C LEU A 917 -39.25 19.31 -7.03
N GLY A 918 -39.67 18.10 -6.68
CA GLY A 918 -40.77 17.77 -5.78
C GLY A 918 -40.62 18.34 -4.37
N THR A 919 -41.67 18.08 -3.60
CA THR A 919 -41.76 18.26 -2.14
C THR A 919 -42.72 17.16 -1.66
N GLY A 920 -42.31 15.92 -1.95
CA GLY A 920 -43.19 14.84 -2.39
C GLY A 920 -43.46 13.75 -1.36
N THR A 921 -43.51 12.51 -1.84
CA THR A 921 -43.49 11.25 -1.09
C THR A 921 -43.19 10.17 -2.14
N ASP A 922 -41.91 9.95 -2.40
CA ASP A 922 -41.42 9.47 -3.68
C ASP A 922 -40.78 8.08 -3.58
N HIS A 923 -41.17 7.18 -4.49
CA HIS A 923 -40.83 5.76 -4.41
C HIS A 923 -39.81 5.36 -5.48
N TYR A 924 -38.56 5.23 -5.06
CA TYR A 924 -37.39 4.90 -5.87
C TYR A 924 -37.06 3.40 -5.80
N GLU A 925 -37.61 2.60 -6.73
CA GLU A 925 -37.34 1.15 -6.81
C GLU A 925 -36.42 0.78 -7.98
N SER A 926 -35.32 0.08 -7.71
CA SER A 926 -34.49 -0.53 -8.75
C SER A 926 -33.83 -1.84 -8.33
N LEU A 927 -33.49 -2.66 -9.32
CA LEU A 927 -32.64 -3.82 -9.11
C LEU A 927 -31.17 -3.36 -8.96
N ARG A 928 -30.56 -2.79 -10.00
CA ARG A 928 -29.15 -2.36 -9.97
C ARG A 928 -28.84 -1.19 -10.88
N LEU A 929 -27.64 -0.61 -10.72
CA LEU A 929 -27.07 0.46 -11.55
C LEU A 929 -28.00 1.68 -11.54
N SER A 930 -28.29 2.24 -10.37
CA SER A 930 -29.40 3.19 -10.19
C SER A 930 -29.19 4.15 -9.02
N GLN A 931 -30.09 5.10 -8.83
CA GLN A 931 -30.07 6.05 -7.70
C GLN A 931 -28.71 6.75 -7.62
N GLY A 932 -28.32 7.42 -8.70
CA GLY A 932 -27.06 8.18 -8.78
C GLY A 932 -25.80 7.38 -9.10
N PHE A 933 -25.90 6.09 -9.48
CA PHE A 933 -24.72 5.23 -9.67
C PHE A 933 -23.72 5.69 -10.75
N GLY A 934 -22.43 5.74 -10.42
CA GLY A 934 -21.33 6.07 -11.36
C GLY A 934 -20.50 4.87 -11.83
N LEU A 935 -20.38 4.65 -13.14
CA LEU A 935 -19.52 3.60 -13.73
C LEU A 935 -18.81 4.08 -15.01
N PHE A 936 -17.53 4.43 -14.88
CA PHE A 936 -16.78 5.18 -15.92
C PHE A 936 -17.57 6.41 -16.44
N GLY A 937 -18.22 7.11 -15.52
CA GLY A 937 -19.24 8.11 -15.83
C GLY A 937 -19.57 8.95 -14.60
N VAL A 938 -20.53 9.85 -14.75
CA VAL A 938 -21.05 10.67 -13.66
C VAL A 938 -22.52 10.35 -13.50
N GLY A 939 -22.89 9.70 -12.39
CA GLY A 939 -24.26 9.47 -11.99
C GLY A 939 -24.70 10.48 -10.94
N VAL A 940 -25.92 10.99 -11.07
CA VAL A 940 -26.51 11.95 -10.14
C VAL A 940 -27.99 11.63 -9.96
N LEU A 941 -28.41 11.48 -8.71
CA LEU A 941 -29.78 11.71 -8.28
C LEU A 941 -29.75 12.93 -7.34
N VAL A 942 -30.62 13.89 -7.60
CA VAL A 942 -30.95 14.98 -6.66
C VAL A 942 -32.45 14.90 -6.46
N ASP A 943 -32.90 14.81 -5.21
CA ASP A 943 -34.26 15.19 -4.83
C ASP A 943 -34.27 16.59 -4.21
N GLN A 944 -35.47 17.09 -3.96
CA GLN A 944 -35.74 18.37 -3.34
C GLN A 944 -36.51 18.22 -2.00
N GLY A 945 -36.87 17.00 -1.61
CA GLY A 945 -37.31 16.62 -0.26
C GLY A 945 -38.70 15.99 -0.23
N GLY A 946 -38.99 15.18 0.78
CA GLY A 946 -40.20 14.38 0.84
C GLY A 946 -40.41 13.64 2.17
N THR A 947 -40.60 12.33 2.08
CA THR A 947 -40.65 11.32 3.16
C THR A 947 -40.55 9.97 2.43
N ASP A 948 -39.38 9.72 1.86
CA ASP A 948 -39.20 9.01 0.61
C ASP A 948 -38.69 7.57 0.83
N THR A 949 -38.57 6.80 -0.25
CA THR A 949 -38.33 5.36 -0.14
C THR A 949 -37.41 4.86 -1.26
N TYR A 950 -36.13 4.75 -0.90
CA TYR A 950 -35.03 4.35 -1.76
C TYR A 950 -34.74 2.86 -1.64
N VAL A 951 -35.35 2.02 -2.50
CA VAL A 951 -35.16 0.56 -2.48
C VAL A 951 -34.33 0.07 -3.67
N LEU A 952 -33.19 -0.54 -3.36
CA LEU A 952 -32.22 -1.06 -4.34
C LEU A 952 -31.84 -2.52 -4.01
N GLU A 953 -31.45 -3.33 -5.01
CA GLU A 953 -30.70 -4.57 -4.70
C GLU A 953 -29.19 -4.26 -4.57
N ALA A 954 -28.54 -3.74 -5.62
CA ALA A 954 -27.12 -3.40 -5.53
C ALA A 954 -26.61 -2.34 -6.51
N ALA A 955 -25.46 -1.72 -6.20
CA ALA A 955 -24.74 -0.77 -7.05
C ALA A 955 -25.59 0.48 -7.38
N GLY A 956 -25.67 1.39 -6.40
CA GLY A 956 -26.49 2.61 -6.47
C GLY A 956 -26.51 3.41 -5.17
N GLN A 957 -27.50 4.28 -4.98
CA GLN A 957 -27.60 5.18 -3.82
C GLN A 957 -26.28 5.96 -3.61
N GLY A 958 -25.89 6.71 -4.64
CA GLY A 958 -24.64 7.46 -4.68
C GLY A 958 -23.36 6.64 -4.94
N ALA A 959 -23.44 5.31 -5.03
CA ALA A 959 -22.25 4.48 -5.18
C ALA A 959 -21.51 4.62 -6.54
N ALA A 960 -20.22 4.28 -6.58
CA ALA A 960 -19.39 4.46 -7.79
C ALA A 960 -18.26 3.44 -8.00
N LEU A 961 -17.83 3.24 -9.27
CA LEU A 961 -16.50 2.70 -9.64
C LEU A 961 -15.93 3.45 -10.85
N TRP A 962 -14.63 3.77 -10.82
CA TRP A 962 -13.87 4.61 -11.78
C TRP A 962 -14.39 6.03 -12.07
N GLY A 963 -15.67 6.32 -11.81
CA GLY A 963 -16.30 7.62 -12.00
C GLY A 963 -16.89 8.18 -10.70
N VAL A 964 -17.85 9.09 -10.85
CA VAL A 964 -18.51 9.76 -9.74
C VAL A 964 -19.97 9.28 -9.63
N GLY A 965 -20.41 8.99 -8.41
CA GLY A 965 -21.80 8.74 -8.07
C GLY A 965 -22.24 9.73 -6.98
N LEU A 966 -23.46 10.23 -7.10
CA LEU A 966 -24.06 11.20 -6.18
C LEU A 966 -25.54 10.87 -5.98
N LEU A 967 -25.94 10.68 -4.74
CA LEU A 967 -27.31 10.90 -4.28
C LEU A 967 -27.28 12.11 -3.34
N LEU A 968 -28.20 13.05 -3.55
CA LEU A 968 -28.40 14.23 -2.73
C LEU A 968 -29.88 14.36 -2.42
N ASP A 969 -30.27 14.15 -1.16
CA ASP A 969 -31.57 14.58 -0.64
C ASP A 969 -31.44 15.87 0.18
N ARG A 970 -32.56 16.37 0.73
CA ARG A 970 -32.65 17.75 1.21
C ARG A 970 -33.54 18.04 2.43
N ASP A 971 -34.62 17.30 2.68
CA ASP A 971 -35.64 17.62 3.71
C ASP A 971 -36.67 16.47 3.83
N GLY A 972 -36.58 15.58 4.82
CA GLY A 972 -37.65 14.61 5.15
C GLY A 972 -37.19 13.26 5.73
N ASP A 973 -38.08 12.58 6.47
CA ASP A 973 -37.80 11.27 7.11
C ASP A 973 -37.85 10.07 6.11
N ASP A 974 -36.71 9.41 5.84
CA ASP A 974 -36.47 8.55 4.66
C ASP A 974 -36.13 7.04 4.90
N ASP A 975 -36.58 6.12 4.01
CA ASP A 975 -36.24 4.67 4.00
C ASP A 975 -35.15 4.34 2.95
N TYR A 976 -33.88 4.36 3.37
CA TYR A 976 -32.73 4.02 2.55
C TYR A 976 -32.38 2.53 2.62
N ARG A 977 -32.93 1.72 1.70
CA ARG A 977 -32.79 0.26 1.75
C ARG A 977 -32.04 -0.37 0.58
N ALA A 978 -30.93 -1.06 0.88
CA ALA A 978 -30.14 -1.78 -0.11
C ALA A 978 -29.53 -3.10 0.42
N TRP A 979 -29.00 -3.96 -0.46
CA TRP A 979 -28.32 -5.21 -0.07
C TRP A 979 -26.80 -5.21 -0.29
N HIS A 980 -26.28 -4.48 -1.29
CA HIS A 980 -24.86 -4.50 -1.63
C HIS A 980 -24.39 -3.26 -2.43
N MET A 981 -23.25 -2.66 -2.07
CA MET A 981 -22.64 -1.55 -2.82
C MET A 981 -23.59 -0.35 -2.99
N SER A 982 -23.85 0.33 -1.89
CA SER A 982 -24.91 1.34 -1.76
C SER A 982 -24.52 2.47 -0.80
N GLN A 983 -25.35 3.52 -0.69
CA GLN A 983 -25.28 4.54 0.37
C GLN A 983 -23.88 5.18 0.44
N GLY A 984 -23.48 5.81 -0.66
CA GLY A 984 -22.18 6.48 -0.80
C GLY A 984 -20.98 5.56 -1.06
N ALA A 985 -21.17 4.25 -1.19
CA ALA A 985 -20.05 3.31 -1.29
C ALA A 985 -19.24 3.38 -2.60
N SER A 986 -17.94 3.07 -2.54
CA SER A 986 -17.03 3.24 -3.67
C SER A 986 -16.11 2.04 -3.92
N GLY A 987 -16.07 1.57 -5.16
CA GLY A 987 -15.08 0.60 -5.62
C GLY A 987 -13.80 1.27 -6.15
N SER A 988 -12.98 0.51 -6.88
CA SER A 988 -11.72 1.01 -7.47
C SER A 988 -11.89 2.33 -8.24
N TYR A 989 -11.14 3.35 -7.78
CA TYR A 989 -11.08 4.71 -8.29
C TYR A 989 -12.44 5.43 -8.42
N GLY A 990 -13.48 4.94 -7.76
CA GLY A 990 -14.76 5.64 -7.67
C GLY A 990 -14.69 6.82 -6.70
N LYS A 991 -15.65 7.73 -6.83
CA LYS A 991 -16.01 8.72 -5.80
C LYS A 991 -17.51 8.61 -5.60
N GLY A 992 -17.92 8.03 -4.47
CA GLY A 992 -19.32 7.85 -4.12
C GLY A 992 -19.72 8.80 -3.00
N LEU A 993 -20.89 9.42 -3.13
CA LEU A 993 -21.50 10.25 -2.09
C LEU A 993 -22.99 9.98 -1.99
N LEU A 994 -23.46 9.67 -0.79
CA LEU A 994 -24.82 9.99 -0.35
C LEU A 994 -24.69 11.19 0.60
N LEU A 995 -25.39 12.28 0.27
CA LEU A 995 -25.50 13.47 1.10
C LEU A 995 -26.98 13.67 1.44
N ASP A 996 -27.32 13.54 2.71
CA ASP A 996 -28.57 14.02 3.26
C ASP A 996 -28.37 15.27 4.11
N LEU A 997 -29.46 15.98 4.41
CA LEU A 997 -29.40 17.33 4.99
C LEU A 997 -30.38 17.59 6.15
N ALA A 998 -31.43 16.77 6.33
CA ALA A 998 -32.34 16.81 7.48
C ALA A 998 -33.38 15.66 7.44
N GLY A 999 -33.37 14.76 8.42
CA GLY A 999 -34.25 13.58 8.48
C GLY A 999 -34.57 13.05 9.88
N ASP A 1000 -34.98 11.77 9.93
CA ASP A 1000 -35.16 10.88 11.11
C ASP A 1000 -35.10 9.42 10.52
N ASP A 1001 -33.94 8.99 10.00
CA ASP A 1001 -33.83 8.11 8.80
C ASP A 1001 -33.44 6.63 9.05
N ASP A 1002 -33.90 5.68 8.20
CA ASP A 1002 -33.51 4.24 8.25
C ASP A 1002 -32.47 3.89 7.17
N TYR A 1003 -31.20 4.17 7.45
CA TYR A 1003 -30.06 3.72 6.64
C TYR A 1003 -29.83 2.21 6.75
N ARG A 1004 -30.50 1.45 5.88
CA ARG A 1004 -30.62 -0.01 5.99
C ARG A 1004 -29.95 -0.82 4.88
N ALA A 1005 -28.67 -1.12 5.09
CA ALA A 1005 -27.90 -2.10 4.32
C ALA A 1005 -28.21 -3.55 4.77
N VAL A 1006 -29.37 -4.07 4.36
CA VAL A 1006 -30.07 -5.30 4.81
C VAL A 1006 -29.10 -6.40 5.31
N PRO A 1007 -29.05 -6.66 6.64
CA PRO A 1007 -27.97 -7.47 7.20
C PRO A 1007 -28.13 -8.98 6.97
N GLY A 1008 -29.36 -9.51 6.99
CA GLY A 1008 -29.66 -10.93 6.74
C GLY A 1008 -29.54 -11.90 7.94
N GLU A 1009 -29.19 -11.41 9.14
CA GLU A 1009 -28.92 -12.23 10.33
C GLU A 1009 -30.04 -13.22 10.70
N SER A 1010 -31.22 -12.69 10.98
CA SER A 1010 -32.31 -13.42 11.64
C SER A 1010 -33.14 -14.23 10.64
N ASN A 1011 -32.93 -13.98 9.35
CA ASN A 1011 -33.64 -14.57 8.24
C ASN A 1011 -32.68 -14.83 7.08
N GLN A 1012 -32.19 -16.07 6.96
CA GLN A 1012 -31.30 -16.48 5.86
C GLN A 1012 -31.92 -16.29 4.47
N ALA A 1013 -33.24 -16.11 4.36
CA ALA A 1013 -33.91 -15.75 3.11
C ALA A 1013 -33.75 -14.27 2.70
N GLU A 1014 -33.07 -13.44 3.50
CA GLU A 1014 -32.64 -12.07 3.14
C GLU A 1014 -31.16 -12.00 2.72
N VAL A 1015 -30.41 -13.11 2.79
CA VAL A 1015 -29.02 -13.17 2.34
C VAL A 1015 -28.96 -13.41 0.82
N LEU A 1016 -28.48 -12.40 0.11
CA LEU A 1016 -28.24 -12.37 -1.33
C LEU A 1016 -26.74 -12.40 -1.67
N TYR A 1017 -25.91 -11.62 -0.98
CA TYR A 1017 -24.51 -11.41 -1.35
C TYR A 1017 -23.55 -12.15 -0.41
N PHE A 1018 -22.78 -13.07 -0.97
CA PHE A 1018 -21.90 -13.95 -0.22
C PHE A 1018 -20.73 -13.21 0.41
N ASN A 1019 -20.44 -13.55 1.66
CA ASN A 1019 -19.28 -13.04 2.38
C ASN A 1019 -18.55 -14.21 3.07
N LEU A 1020 -17.22 -14.12 3.18
CA LEU A 1020 -16.38 -15.18 3.74
C LEU A 1020 -16.30 -15.17 5.28
N TYR A 1021 -16.76 -14.09 5.93
CA TYR A 1021 -16.55 -13.80 7.35
C TYR A 1021 -17.69 -14.29 8.27
N ASP A 1022 -18.95 -14.16 7.84
CA ASP A 1022 -20.15 -14.69 8.50
C ASP A 1022 -21.10 -15.33 7.45
N ARG A 1023 -20.67 -16.50 6.96
CA ARG A 1023 -21.22 -17.19 5.79
C ARG A 1023 -22.68 -17.63 5.99
N ALA A 1024 -23.55 -17.37 5.02
CA ALA A 1024 -24.99 -17.65 5.08
C ALA A 1024 -25.77 -17.01 6.25
N ARG A 1025 -25.15 -16.13 7.06
CA ARG A 1025 -25.82 -15.30 8.07
C ARG A 1025 -25.82 -13.82 7.71
N SER A 1026 -25.04 -13.40 6.72
CA SER A 1026 -24.86 -11.99 6.42
C SER A 1026 -24.67 -11.71 4.94
N ASN A 1027 -25.23 -10.59 4.49
CA ASN A 1027 -24.81 -9.96 3.24
C ASN A 1027 -23.40 -9.37 3.39
N LEU A 1028 -22.64 -9.36 2.30
CA LEU A 1028 -21.52 -8.43 2.13
C LEU A 1028 -22.12 -7.05 1.82
N SER A 1029 -22.15 -6.13 2.78
CA SER A 1029 -22.88 -4.86 2.64
C SER A 1029 -22.19 -3.90 1.67
N LEU A 1030 -20.91 -3.55 1.88
CA LEU A 1030 -20.23 -2.48 1.14
C LEU A 1030 -21.09 -1.21 1.05
N ALA A 1031 -21.52 -0.69 2.20
CA ALA A 1031 -22.52 0.38 2.29
C ALA A 1031 -22.09 1.50 3.25
N GLN A 1032 -22.86 2.60 3.31
CA GLN A 1032 -22.72 3.67 4.32
C GLN A 1032 -21.29 4.23 4.34
N GLY A 1033 -20.93 4.90 3.24
CA GLY A 1033 -19.60 5.48 3.03
C GLY A 1033 -18.48 4.48 2.77
N THR A 1034 -18.76 3.18 2.66
CA THR A 1034 -17.68 2.17 2.56
C THR A 1034 -16.91 2.24 1.24
N ALA A 1035 -15.58 2.16 1.29
CA ALA A 1035 -14.74 2.15 0.10
C ALA A 1035 -13.85 0.89 -0.02
N PHE A 1036 -13.67 0.35 -1.23
CA PHE A 1036 -12.91 -0.88 -1.44
C PHE A 1036 -12.11 -0.93 -2.75
N GLY A 1037 -10.87 -1.40 -2.66
CA GLY A 1037 -10.07 -1.85 -3.81
C GLY A 1037 -10.26 -3.32 -4.15
N ARG A 1038 -9.56 -3.78 -5.19
CA ARG A 1038 -9.66 -5.14 -5.73
C ARG A 1038 -8.44 -5.96 -5.33
N GLY A 1039 -8.64 -6.91 -4.40
CA GLY A 1039 -7.62 -7.89 -4.03
C GLY A 1039 -7.40 -8.98 -5.10
N GLN A 1040 -6.32 -9.74 -4.96
CA GLN A 1040 -5.99 -10.86 -5.84
C GLN A 1040 -6.95 -12.03 -5.58
N ASN A 1041 -7.96 -12.23 -6.43
CA ASN A 1041 -8.79 -13.45 -6.46
C ASN A 1041 -9.69 -13.56 -7.73
N LEU A 1042 -9.25 -13.01 -8.86
CA LEU A 1042 -10.03 -12.97 -10.11
C LEU A 1042 -9.17 -13.36 -11.32
N GLY A 1043 -8.92 -14.67 -11.45
CA GLY A 1043 -8.43 -15.34 -12.68
C GLY A 1043 -6.99 -15.09 -13.13
N ALA A 1044 -6.48 -13.86 -13.02
CA ALA A 1044 -5.16 -13.46 -13.52
C ALA A 1044 -4.26 -12.90 -12.41
N ALA A 1045 -2.95 -13.10 -12.53
CA ALA A 1045 -1.98 -12.74 -11.48
C ALA A 1045 -1.86 -11.23 -11.21
N ASN A 1046 -2.29 -10.38 -12.17
CA ASN A 1046 -2.01 -8.94 -12.19
C ASN A 1046 -3.27 -8.07 -11.92
N ASP A 1047 -4.34 -8.67 -11.41
CA ASP A 1047 -5.69 -8.07 -11.36
C ASP A 1047 -5.98 -7.21 -10.10
N ARG A 1048 -4.95 -6.91 -9.31
CA ARG A 1048 -5.10 -6.09 -8.09
C ARG A 1048 -5.27 -4.60 -8.47
N LEU A 1049 -6.10 -3.86 -7.72
CA LEU A 1049 -6.32 -2.41 -7.89
C LEU A 1049 -6.55 -1.74 -6.53
N ALA A 1050 -6.15 -0.48 -6.39
CA ALA A 1050 -6.54 0.34 -5.23
C ALA A 1050 -8.04 0.73 -5.30
N GLY A 1051 -8.58 1.23 -4.21
CA GLY A 1051 -9.98 1.63 -4.05
C GLY A 1051 -10.28 3.04 -4.54
N GLY A 1052 -11.38 3.58 -4.03
CA GLY A 1052 -11.84 4.96 -4.26
C GLY A 1052 -12.09 5.70 -2.94
N VAL A 1053 -12.86 6.79 -3.02
CA VAL A 1053 -13.43 7.47 -1.85
C VAL A 1053 -14.93 7.18 -1.79
N GLY A 1054 -15.42 6.73 -0.64
CA GLY A 1054 -16.85 6.59 -0.34
C GLY A 1054 -17.21 7.48 0.84
N VAL A 1055 -18.36 8.15 0.77
CA VAL A 1055 -18.86 9.06 1.79
C VAL A 1055 -20.36 8.90 1.96
N LEU A 1056 -20.82 8.69 3.19
CA LEU A 1056 -22.17 9.08 3.61
C LEU A 1056 -21.98 10.29 4.53
N ARG A 1057 -22.68 11.39 4.21
CA ARG A 1057 -22.82 12.57 5.05
C ARG A 1057 -24.31 12.72 5.36
N ASP A 1058 -24.67 12.56 6.61
CA ASP A 1058 -25.90 13.16 7.14
C ASP A 1058 -25.53 14.48 7.85
N ALA A 1059 -26.48 15.38 8.02
CA ALA A 1059 -26.26 16.69 8.60
C ALA A 1059 -27.18 17.04 9.79
N ALA A 1060 -28.26 16.29 10.03
CA ALA A 1060 -29.08 16.35 11.26
C ALA A 1060 -30.28 15.36 11.23
N GLY A 1061 -30.43 14.55 12.27
CA GLY A 1061 -31.57 13.63 12.41
C GLY A 1061 -31.66 12.95 13.78
N ASN A 1062 -32.00 11.65 13.80
CA ASN A 1062 -31.94 10.71 14.94
C ASN A 1062 -31.85 9.27 14.38
N ASP A 1063 -30.70 8.91 13.81
CA ASP A 1063 -30.69 8.09 12.60
C ASP A 1063 -30.28 6.64 12.82
N THR A 1064 -30.88 5.74 12.03
CA THR A 1064 -30.79 4.28 12.22
C THR A 1064 -29.91 3.62 11.17
N TYR A 1065 -28.61 3.60 11.44
CA TYR A 1065 -27.62 2.94 10.60
C TYR A 1065 -27.57 1.42 10.85
N THR A 1066 -28.25 0.62 10.03
CA THR A 1066 -28.26 -0.86 10.12
C THR A 1066 -27.51 -1.53 8.98
N ALA A 1067 -26.43 -2.26 9.29
CA ALA A 1067 -25.62 -2.99 8.30
C ALA A 1067 -25.08 -4.35 8.79
N ALA A 1068 -24.30 -5.04 7.94
CA ALA A 1068 -23.65 -6.32 8.29
C ALA A 1068 -22.13 -6.30 8.21
N ILE A 1069 -21.56 -6.32 7.00
CA ILE A 1069 -20.14 -6.59 6.77
C ILE A 1069 -19.55 -5.53 5.81
N LEU A 1070 -18.50 -4.83 6.24
CA LEU A 1070 -17.90 -3.71 5.51
C LEU A 1070 -18.95 -2.62 5.25
N ALA A 1071 -19.25 -1.86 6.29
CA ALA A 1071 -20.23 -0.77 6.30
C ALA A 1071 -19.78 0.37 7.25
N GLN A 1072 -20.53 1.47 7.32
CA GLN A 1072 -20.37 2.52 8.33
C GLN A 1072 -18.94 3.09 8.39
N GLY A 1073 -18.53 3.76 7.31
CA GLY A 1073 -17.19 4.35 7.19
C GLY A 1073 -16.06 3.32 7.12
N ALA A 1074 -16.34 2.05 6.82
CA ALA A 1074 -15.30 1.04 6.66
C ALA A 1074 -14.54 1.18 5.34
N ALA A 1075 -13.31 0.68 5.28
CA ALA A 1075 -12.53 0.68 4.05
C ALA A 1075 -11.65 -0.56 3.87
N SER A 1076 -11.32 -0.90 2.62
CA SER A 1076 -10.34 -1.95 2.33
C SER A 1076 -9.50 -1.71 1.07
N TYR A 1077 -8.24 -2.18 1.06
CA TYR A 1077 -7.35 -2.18 -0.11
C TYR A 1077 -7.12 -0.78 -0.75
N TRP A 1078 -6.41 0.12 -0.06
CA TRP A 1078 -6.06 1.46 -0.58
C TRP A 1078 -7.29 2.27 -0.99
N ALA A 1079 -8.22 2.40 -0.05
CA ALA A 1079 -9.49 3.11 -0.17
C ALA A 1079 -9.69 4.05 1.03
N MET A 1080 -10.56 5.05 0.90
CA MET A 1080 -10.98 5.93 1.99
C MET A 1080 -12.51 5.85 2.14
N GLY A 1081 -13.00 5.33 3.26
CA GLY A 1081 -14.42 5.26 3.57
C GLY A 1081 -14.75 6.16 4.75
N LEU A 1082 -15.79 6.99 4.61
CA LEU A 1082 -16.19 8.00 5.59
C LEU A 1082 -17.70 7.89 5.87
N LEU A 1083 -18.08 7.73 7.13
CA LEU A 1083 -19.43 8.04 7.62
C LEU A 1083 -19.30 9.30 8.49
N LEU A 1084 -20.11 10.33 8.22
CA LEU A 1084 -19.99 11.68 8.77
C LEU A 1084 -21.37 12.16 9.22
N ASP A 1085 -21.57 12.31 10.53
CA ASP A 1085 -22.79 12.88 11.13
C ASP A 1085 -22.50 14.23 11.85
N GLU A 1086 -23.52 14.92 12.38
CA GLU A 1086 -23.35 16.25 13.03
C GLU A 1086 -24.29 16.55 14.23
N ASP A 1087 -25.54 16.05 14.29
CA ASP A 1087 -26.54 16.41 15.34
C ASP A 1087 -27.72 15.41 15.33
N GLY A 1088 -27.75 14.43 16.25
CA GLY A 1088 -28.78 13.38 16.30
C GLY A 1088 -28.56 12.36 17.42
N ALA A 1089 -29.61 11.69 17.91
CA ALA A 1089 -29.49 10.62 18.90
C ALA A 1089 -29.67 9.25 18.24
N ASP A 1090 -28.57 8.67 17.78
CA ASP A 1090 -28.52 7.70 16.70
C ASP A 1090 -28.41 6.24 17.17
N THR A 1091 -28.51 5.31 16.20
CA THR A 1091 -28.28 3.87 16.42
C THR A 1091 -27.43 3.25 15.32
N TYR A 1092 -26.14 3.13 15.59
CA TYR A 1092 -25.15 2.50 14.71
C TYR A 1092 -25.03 0.97 14.96
N ASP A 1093 -25.70 0.12 14.18
CA ASP A 1093 -25.51 -1.35 14.25
C ASP A 1093 -24.86 -1.97 13.00
N GLY A 1094 -23.89 -2.85 13.24
CA GLY A 1094 -23.08 -3.50 12.24
C GLY A 1094 -22.32 -4.70 12.81
N ARG A 1095 -22.28 -5.81 12.06
CA ARG A 1095 -21.86 -7.11 12.61
C ARG A 1095 -20.35 -7.29 12.72
N ARG A 1096 -19.58 -6.76 11.77
CA ARG A 1096 -18.11 -6.87 11.67
C ARG A 1096 -17.53 -6.05 10.53
N TYR A 1097 -16.36 -5.46 10.77
CA TYR A 1097 -15.68 -4.48 9.92
C TYR A 1097 -16.62 -3.32 9.61
N VAL A 1098 -16.97 -2.57 10.66
CA VAL A 1098 -17.93 -1.47 10.66
C VAL A 1098 -17.46 -0.36 11.58
N GLN A 1099 -18.07 0.82 11.49
CA GLN A 1099 -17.86 1.94 12.41
C GLN A 1099 -16.39 2.38 12.39
N GLY A 1100 -15.97 2.85 11.21
CA GLY A 1100 -14.63 3.35 10.95
C GLY A 1100 -13.55 2.28 10.80
N ALA A 1101 -13.88 1.05 10.40
CA ALA A 1101 -12.90 -0.04 10.30
C ALA A 1101 -12.07 0.01 9.00
N GLY A 1102 -10.74 0.15 9.12
CA GLY A 1102 -9.79 0.10 7.99
C GLY A 1102 -9.11 -1.27 7.83
N LEU A 1103 -8.96 -1.75 6.59
CA LEU A 1103 -8.36 -3.03 6.24
C LEU A 1103 -7.33 -2.95 5.08
N THR A 1104 -6.12 -3.48 5.29
CA THR A 1104 -5.12 -3.68 4.22
C THR A 1104 -4.70 -2.38 3.52
N GLY A 1105 -4.14 -1.44 4.28
CA GLY A 1105 -3.65 -0.16 3.78
C GLY A 1105 -4.75 0.77 3.29
N SER A 1106 -5.80 0.97 4.09
CA SER A 1106 -6.92 1.88 3.81
C SER A 1106 -7.20 2.80 5.00
N ILE A 1107 -8.07 3.80 4.83
CA ILE A 1107 -8.59 4.66 5.89
C ILE A 1107 -10.09 4.40 6.04
N GLY A 1108 -10.52 3.95 7.21
CA GLY A 1108 -11.92 4.03 7.63
C GLY A 1108 -12.09 5.10 8.70
N VAL A 1109 -13.15 5.91 8.59
CA VAL A 1109 -13.55 6.91 9.59
C VAL A 1109 -15.06 6.86 9.78
N LEU A 1110 -15.49 6.75 11.03
CA LEU A 1110 -16.78 7.27 11.49
C LEU A 1110 -16.47 8.53 12.30
N LEU A 1111 -17.11 9.64 11.93
CA LEU A 1111 -17.15 10.87 12.70
C LEU A 1111 -18.61 11.14 13.00
N GLU A 1112 -18.96 11.13 14.28
CA GLU A 1112 -20.28 11.51 14.80
C GLU A 1112 -20.22 13.03 15.17
N GLY A 1113 -21.35 13.67 15.48
CA GLY A 1113 -21.48 15.07 15.89
C GLY A 1113 -21.91 15.39 17.34
N ALA A 1114 -23.11 14.96 17.76
CA ALA A 1114 -23.69 15.19 19.10
C ALA A 1114 -25.03 14.43 19.33
N GLY A 1115 -25.09 13.55 20.33
CA GLY A 1115 -26.25 12.65 20.56
C GLY A 1115 -26.38 12.01 21.94
N ASP A 1116 -27.29 11.04 22.09
CA ASP A 1116 -27.37 10.11 23.25
C ASP A 1116 -27.28 8.68 22.67
N ASP A 1117 -26.09 8.21 22.31
CA ASP A 1117 -25.86 7.37 21.14
C ASP A 1117 -25.72 5.85 21.35
N HIS A 1118 -26.19 5.04 20.40
CA HIS A 1118 -26.44 3.60 20.63
C HIS A 1118 -25.66 2.65 19.69
N TYR A 1119 -24.37 2.48 19.97
CA TYR A 1119 -23.45 1.66 19.17
C TYR A 1119 -23.62 0.14 19.31
N GLY A 1120 -24.42 -0.43 18.40
CA GLY A 1120 -24.53 -1.86 18.10
C GLY A 1120 -25.33 -2.67 19.12
N THR A 1121 -26.44 -2.09 19.55
CA THR A 1121 -27.30 -2.59 20.64
C THR A 1121 -28.30 -3.67 20.17
N VAL A 1122 -28.36 -3.99 18.87
CA VAL A 1122 -29.46 -4.71 18.19
C VAL A 1122 -29.06 -6.06 17.58
N LEU A 1123 -27.92 -6.19 16.87
CA LEU A 1123 -27.52 -7.42 16.13
C LEU A 1123 -26.45 -8.29 16.86
N ASP A 1124 -26.35 -9.60 16.56
CA ASP A 1124 -25.22 -10.41 17.08
C ASP A 1124 -23.89 -9.95 16.43
N ARG A 1125 -23.04 -9.23 17.17
CA ARG A 1125 -21.72 -8.84 16.66
C ARG A 1125 -20.72 -9.99 16.68
N THR A 1126 -19.97 -10.15 15.59
CA THR A 1126 -19.02 -11.26 15.37
C THR A 1126 -17.55 -10.87 15.63
N GLY A 1127 -17.34 -9.64 16.10
CA GLY A 1127 -16.04 -9.06 16.43
C GLY A 1127 -15.34 -8.37 15.25
N LEU A 1128 -14.23 -7.69 15.53
CA LEU A 1128 -13.57 -6.77 14.59
C LEU A 1128 -14.53 -5.61 14.22
N GLY A 1129 -14.99 -4.88 15.25
CA GLY A 1129 -15.97 -3.80 15.16
C GLY A 1129 -15.34 -2.41 15.04
N GLN A 1130 -15.74 -1.49 15.94
CA GLN A 1130 -15.41 -0.07 15.89
C GLN A 1130 -13.89 0.21 15.86
N ALA A 1131 -13.49 1.18 15.02
CA ALA A 1131 -12.13 1.73 14.97
C ALA A 1131 -11.01 0.67 14.89
N VAL A 1132 -11.23 -0.39 14.12
CA VAL A 1132 -10.22 -1.41 13.83
C VAL A 1132 -9.30 -0.92 12.72
N GLY A 1133 -8.01 -0.78 12.99
CA GLY A 1133 -6.99 -0.64 11.96
C GLY A 1133 -6.28 -1.96 11.72
N ASP A 1134 -6.65 -2.72 10.67
CA ASP A 1134 -6.05 -4.03 10.35
C ASP A 1134 -5.13 -3.98 9.12
N THR A 1135 -3.90 -4.47 9.25
CA THR A 1135 -2.95 -4.66 8.14
C THR A 1135 -2.54 -3.33 7.50
N LEU A 1136 -1.82 -2.52 8.28
CA LEU A 1136 -1.34 -1.17 7.89
C LEU A 1136 -2.44 -0.19 7.46
N ALA A 1137 -3.69 -0.47 7.83
CA ALA A 1137 -4.80 0.45 7.68
C ALA A 1137 -4.99 1.31 8.92
N VAL A 1138 -5.63 2.46 8.72
CA VAL A 1138 -6.11 3.38 9.74
C VAL A 1138 -7.61 3.14 9.92
N GLY A 1139 -8.06 2.95 11.15
CA GLY A 1139 -9.48 2.88 11.49
C GLY A 1139 -9.80 3.81 12.64
N ILE A 1140 -10.74 4.74 12.46
CA ILE A 1140 -11.08 5.78 13.42
C ILE A 1140 -12.58 5.82 13.69
N LEU A 1141 -12.96 5.88 14.96
CA LEU A 1141 -14.26 6.35 15.41
C LEU A 1141 -13.97 7.54 16.34
N ALA A 1142 -14.53 8.69 16.03
CA ALA A 1142 -14.50 9.86 16.89
C ALA A 1142 -15.95 10.33 17.11
N ASP A 1143 -16.42 10.15 18.34
CA ASP A 1143 -17.65 10.70 18.88
C ASP A 1143 -17.33 12.01 19.58
N LEU A 1144 -18.23 13.00 19.56
CA LEU A 1144 -17.89 14.40 19.88
C LEU A 1144 -18.61 14.99 21.09
N ALA A 1145 -19.80 14.49 21.47
CA ALA A 1145 -20.50 14.83 22.72
C ALA A 1145 -21.79 14.02 22.91
N GLY A 1146 -21.94 13.31 24.04
CA GLY A 1146 -23.17 12.59 24.34
C GLY A 1146 -23.35 12.07 25.77
N ASP A 1147 -23.98 10.90 25.92
CA ASP A 1147 -24.21 10.17 27.19
C ASP A 1147 -24.32 8.65 26.82
N ASP A 1148 -23.24 8.09 26.25
CA ASP A 1148 -23.32 7.13 25.12
C ASP A 1148 -23.17 5.64 25.47
N VAL A 1149 -23.61 4.75 24.56
CA VAL A 1149 -23.82 3.32 24.84
C VAL A 1149 -23.03 2.38 23.91
N TYR A 1150 -21.73 2.30 24.15
CA TYR A 1150 -20.81 1.38 23.47
C TYR A 1150 -20.88 -0.07 23.97
N GLN A 1151 -21.91 -0.81 23.53
CA GLN A 1151 -21.82 -2.28 23.56
C GLN A 1151 -20.69 -2.74 22.60
N THR A 1152 -20.03 -3.89 22.87
CA THR A 1152 -19.05 -4.48 21.95
C THR A 1152 -18.94 -6.02 22.03
N ALA A 1153 -18.47 -6.61 20.93
CA ALA A 1153 -18.00 -8.00 20.86
C ALA A 1153 -16.50 -8.10 21.23
N THR A 1154 -15.70 -8.81 20.42
CA THR A 1154 -14.23 -8.87 20.55
C THR A 1154 -13.58 -7.97 19.50
N ASN A 1155 -12.38 -7.46 19.77
CA ASN A 1155 -11.60 -6.66 18.81
C ASN A 1155 -12.36 -5.40 18.35
N ALA A 1156 -12.59 -4.46 19.27
CA ALA A 1156 -13.29 -3.21 19.01
C ALA A 1156 -12.76 -2.06 19.89
N LEU A 1157 -13.20 -0.84 19.61
CA LEU A 1157 -12.83 0.40 20.31
C LEU A 1157 -11.31 0.64 20.24
N GLY A 1158 -10.84 1.02 19.05
CA GLY A 1158 -9.51 1.57 18.83
C GLY A 1158 -8.41 0.51 18.78
N ILE A 1159 -8.67 -0.63 18.13
CA ILE A 1159 -7.73 -1.76 18.09
C ILE A 1159 -6.81 -1.72 16.86
N GLY A 1160 -5.50 -1.75 17.10
CA GLY A 1160 -4.50 -1.92 16.06
C GLY A 1160 -4.18 -3.39 15.81
N LEU A 1161 -4.25 -3.84 14.56
CA LEU A 1161 -3.93 -5.20 14.14
C LEU A 1161 -2.96 -5.22 12.96
N LYS A 1162 -1.97 -6.12 13.00
CA LYS A 1162 -1.01 -6.38 11.91
C LYS A 1162 -0.37 -5.09 11.35
N ASN A 1163 0.16 -4.26 12.23
CA ASN A 1163 0.75 -2.93 11.95
C ASN A 1163 -0.23 -1.82 11.51
N GLY A 1164 -1.54 -2.04 11.58
CA GLY A 1164 -2.52 -0.95 11.49
C GLY A 1164 -2.56 -0.07 12.74
N VAL A 1165 -3.32 1.02 12.63
CA VAL A 1165 -3.59 2.00 13.68
C VAL A 1165 -5.10 2.07 13.92
N GLY A 1166 -5.55 1.63 15.08
CA GLY A 1166 -6.92 1.83 15.55
C GLY A 1166 -7.00 3.02 16.50
N PHE A 1167 -7.95 3.92 16.32
CA PHE A 1167 -8.17 5.09 17.17
C PHE A 1167 -9.66 5.21 17.49
N PHE A 1168 -10.04 4.91 18.73
CA PHE A 1168 -11.34 5.30 19.28
C PHE A 1168 -11.15 6.55 20.14
N ALA A 1169 -12.00 7.55 19.95
CA ALA A 1169 -12.06 8.76 20.75
C ALA A 1169 -13.50 9.07 21.12
N ASP A 1170 -13.72 9.29 22.40
CA ASP A 1170 -14.87 10.00 22.96
C ASP A 1170 -14.40 11.36 23.53
N LEU A 1171 -15.29 12.34 23.65
CA LEU A 1171 -14.93 13.75 23.85
C LEU A 1171 -15.62 14.48 25.03
N ASP A 1172 -16.90 14.25 25.34
CA ASP A 1172 -17.67 14.93 26.41
C ASP A 1172 -18.99 14.17 26.71
N GLY A 1173 -19.03 13.31 27.74
CA GLY A 1173 -20.18 12.44 28.04
C GLY A 1173 -20.32 11.89 29.47
N ASN A 1174 -20.91 10.70 29.63
CA ASN A 1174 -21.02 9.88 30.87
C ASN A 1174 -21.19 8.37 30.54
N ASP A 1175 -20.19 7.76 29.91
CA ASP A 1175 -20.46 6.79 28.84
C ASP A 1175 -20.41 5.31 29.26
N THR A 1176 -20.92 4.40 28.44
CA THR A 1176 -21.28 3.02 28.84
C THR A 1176 -20.64 1.93 27.97
N TYR A 1177 -19.35 1.70 28.23
CA TYR A 1177 -18.51 0.71 27.52
C TYR A 1177 -18.78 -0.74 27.93
N THR A 1178 -19.84 -1.35 27.41
CA THR A 1178 -20.19 -2.76 27.65
C THR A 1178 -19.34 -3.72 26.82
N VAL A 1179 -18.15 -4.05 27.33
CA VAL A 1179 -17.14 -4.90 26.66
C VAL A 1179 -17.23 -6.38 27.05
N THR A 1180 -17.21 -7.27 26.03
CA THR A 1180 -17.38 -8.72 26.20
C THR A 1180 -16.10 -9.57 26.04
N ALA A 1181 -14.94 -8.96 25.74
CA ALA A 1181 -13.64 -9.64 25.78
C ALA A 1181 -12.45 -8.70 26.07
N LEU A 1182 -11.34 -9.30 26.54
CA LEU A 1182 -10.09 -8.61 26.92
C LEU A 1182 -9.31 -7.96 25.76
N GLN A 1183 -9.69 -8.21 24.51
CA GLN A 1183 -9.01 -7.71 23.30
C GLN A 1183 -9.82 -6.57 22.67
N SER A 1184 -10.01 -5.49 23.42
CA SER A 1184 -10.72 -4.25 23.03
C SER A 1184 -10.16 -3.09 23.87
N LEU A 1185 -10.66 -1.86 23.70
CA LEU A 1185 -10.27 -0.66 24.46
C LEU A 1185 -8.77 -0.33 24.30
N GLY A 1186 -8.38 0.06 23.08
CA GLY A 1186 -7.01 0.50 22.80
C GLY A 1186 -6.01 -0.66 22.75
N PHE A 1187 -6.42 -1.82 22.26
CA PHE A 1187 -5.57 -3.02 22.19
C PHE A 1187 -4.66 -3.00 20.94
N ALA A 1188 -3.49 -3.66 20.99
CA ALA A 1188 -2.62 -3.83 19.81
C ALA A 1188 -2.10 -5.26 19.64
N ALA A 1189 -2.08 -5.77 18.41
CA ALA A 1189 -1.38 -7.02 18.07
C ALA A 1189 -0.78 -7.03 16.65
N THR A 1190 0.54 -7.19 16.55
CA THR A 1190 1.26 -7.43 15.27
C THR A 1190 0.87 -8.78 14.65
N ALA A 1191 0.50 -9.74 15.51
CA ALA A 1191 0.38 -11.14 15.19
C ALA A 1191 -0.87 -11.75 15.85
N LEU A 1192 -1.66 -12.50 15.09
CA LEU A 1192 -2.55 -13.50 15.65
C LEU A 1192 -1.76 -14.80 15.92
N GLU A 1193 -2.33 -15.71 16.72
CA GLU A 1193 -1.69 -16.99 17.06
C GLU A 1193 -1.19 -17.74 15.81
N GLY A 1194 0.05 -18.25 15.87
CA GLY A 1194 0.71 -18.93 14.76
C GLY A 1194 1.59 -18.06 13.85
N THR A 1195 1.55 -16.73 13.95
CA THR A 1195 2.43 -15.86 13.13
C THR A 1195 3.91 -16.08 13.51
N PRO A 1196 4.82 -16.40 12.55
CA PRO A 1196 6.21 -16.75 12.84
C PRO A 1196 7.00 -15.70 13.64
N ALA A 1197 7.97 -16.16 14.43
CA ALA A 1197 8.81 -15.28 15.27
C ALA A 1197 9.75 -14.37 14.46
N ASN A 1198 9.99 -14.69 13.19
CA ASN A 1198 10.82 -13.95 12.23
C ASN A 1198 9.99 -13.15 11.21
N ASP A 1199 8.67 -13.03 11.39
CA ASP A 1199 7.81 -12.22 10.51
C ASP A 1199 8.21 -10.73 10.59
N PRO A 1200 8.52 -10.05 9.47
CA PRO A 1200 8.98 -8.65 9.48
C PRO A 1200 7.96 -7.69 10.10
N ARG A 1201 6.67 -8.06 10.16
CA ARG A 1201 5.62 -7.29 10.84
C ARG A 1201 5.87 -7.15 12.35
N ARG A 1202 6.51 -8.12 12.99
CA ARG A 1202 6.92 -8.05 14.41
C ARG A 1202 8.00 -6.99 14.66
N ALA A 1203 8.76 -6.58 13.63
CA ALA A 1203 9.76 -5.51 13.75
C ALA A 1203 9.13 -4.10 13.67
N GLN A 1204 7.93 -3.98 13.09
CA GLN A 1204 7.21 -2.72 12.89
C GLN A 1204 6.15 -2.46 13.96
N ARG A 1205 5.84 -1.19 14.23
CA ARG A 1205 4.81 -0.80 15.23
C ARG A 1205 3.41 -1.28 14.82
N THR A 1206 2.57 -1.58 15.82
CA THR A 1206 1.10 -1.67 15.71
C THR A 1206 0.52 -0.83 16.85
N VAL A 1207 -0.46 0.04 16.58
CA VAL A 1207 -0.94 1.01 17.59
C VAL A 1207 -2.44 0.87 17.79
N GLY A 1208 -2.87 0.77 19.04
CA GLY A 1208 -4.27 0.86 19.44
C GLY A 1208 -4.43 1.98 20.45
N LEU A 1209 -5.37 2.89 20.19
CA LEU A 1209 -5.67 4.05 21.03
C LEU A 1209 -7.14 4.02 21.39
N PHE A 1210 -7.43 4.01 22.68
CA PHE A 1210 -8.73 4.38 23.23
C PHE A 1210 -8.52 5.64 24.07
N ILE A 1211 -9.32 6.67 23.81
CA ILE A 1211 -9.36 7.90 24.62
C ILE A 1211 -10.82 8.17 24.94
N ASP A 1212 -11.08 8.34 26.23
CA ASP A 1212 -12.25 9.03 26.77
C ASP A 1212 -11.72 10.34 27.40
N ALA A 1213 -12.45 11.45 27.27
CA ALA A 1213 -11.92 12.79 27.53
C ALA A 1213 -12.65 13.63 28.58
N ALA A 1214 -13.90 13.31 28.94
CA ALA A 1214 -14.62 13.96 30.02
C ALA A 1214 -15.94 13.21 30.32
N GLY A 1215 -16.05 12.63 31.51
CA GLY A 1215 -17.31 12.01 31.96
C GLY A 1215 -17.28 11.50 33.40
N VAL A 1216 -18.03 10.44 33.67
CA VAL A 1216 -18.03 9.64 34.92
C VAL A 1216 -18.37 8.17 34.59
N ASP A 1217 -17.41 7.47 34.00
CA ASP A 1217 -17.72 6.53 32.92
C ASP A 1217 -17.78 5.06 33.33
N SER A 1218 -18.65 4.29 32.65
CA SER A 1218 -19.18 3.02 33.13
C SER A 1218 -18.73 1.83 32.27
N TYR A 1219 -17.67 1.17 32.73
CA TYR A 1219 -17.04 0.06 32.03
C TYR A 1219 -17.67 -1.30 32.41
N GLY A 1220 -17.90 -2.12 31.39
CA GLY A 1220 -18.63 -3.38 31.44
C GLY A 1220 -18.14 -4.41 32.48
N PRO A 1221 -18.97 -5.41 32.80
CA PRO A 1221 -18.95 -6.14 34.07
C PRO A 1221 -17.56 -6.65 34.49
N ALA A 1222 -17.12 -6.17 35.66
CA ALA A 1222 -15.78 -6.34 36.20
C ALA A 1222 -15.24 -7.78 36.11
N GLY A 1223 -14.23 -7.96 35.26
CA GLY A 1223 -13.57 -9.26 34.99
C GLY A 1223 -13.61 -9.71 33.53
N VAL A 1224 -14.24 -8.94 32.63
CA VAL A 1224 -14.31 -9.24 31.17
C VAL A 1224 -13.53 -8.22 30.33
N ALA A 1225 -13.62 -6.93 30.66
CA ALA A 1225 -12.69 -5.90 30.21
C ALA A 1225 -11.30 -6.07 30.88
N PRO A 1226 -10.22 -5.44 30.35
CA PRO A 1226 -8.93 -5.38 31.04
C PRO A 1226 -9.11 -4.94 32.50
N THR A 1227 -8.49 -5.63 33.46
CA THR A 1227 -8.79 -5.48 34.91
C THR A 1227 -8.29 -4.16 35.54
N SER A 1228 -8.05 -3.16 34.71
CA SER A 1228 -7.56 -1.81 35.02
C SER A 1228 -8.22 -0.72 34.16
N ALA A 1229 -9.19 -1.06 33.31
CA ALA A 1229 -10.04 -0.09 32.63
C ALA A 1229 -11.13 0.46 33.58
N GLY A 1230 -11.51 1.73 33.41
CA GLY A 1230 -12.41 2.46 34.30
C GLY A 1230 -12.15 3.97 34.32
N ASP A 1231 -13.19 4.71 34.71
CA ASP A 1231 -13.20 6.09 35.22
C ASP A 1231 -11.86 6.56 35.86
N ASP A 1232 -11.36 7.69 35.37
CA ASP A 1232 -10.18 8.44 35.83
C ASP A 1232 -8.86 7.62 35.77
N ALA A 1233 -8.72 6.72 34.77
CA ALA A 1233 -7.65 5.72 34.69
C ALA A 1233 -6.92 5.58 33.33
N SER A 1234 -5.90 4.72 33.31
CA SER A 1234 -5.18 4.33 32.08
C SER A 1234 -4.64 2.91 32.15
N TRP A 1235 -4.63 2.24 31.00
CA TRP A 1235 -4.28 0.81 30.86
C TRP A 1235 -3.54 0.54 29.55
N THR A 1236 -2.98 -0.66 29.40
CA THR A 1236 -2.29 -1.10 28.18
C THR A 1236 -2.74 -2.50 27.77
N GLY A 1237 -2.89 -2.72 26.46
CA GLY A 1237 -3.36 -3.97 25.87
C GLY A 1237 -2.45 -4.40 24.72
N GLN A 1238 -1.80 -5.57 24.85
CA GLN A 1238 -0.93 -6.14 23.81
C GLN A 1238 -1.13 -7.66 23.72
N GLY A 1239 -0.99 -8.24 22.53
CA GLY A 1239 -1.19 -9.66 22.27
C GLY A 1239 0.00 -10.52 22.69
N ASP A 1240 1.21 -10.09 22.34
CA ASP A 1240 2.47 -10.78 22.65
C ASP A 1240 3.39 -9.85 23.44
N ILE A 1241 3.47 -10.08 24.76
CA ILE A 1241 4.33 -9.31 25.67
C ILE A 1241 5.84 -9.42 25.36
N THR A 1242 6.24 -10.26 24.40
CA THR A 1242 7.62 -10.33 23.89
C THR A 1242 7.86 -9.45 22.66
N VAL A 1243 6.82 -8.83 22.09
CA VAL A 1243 6.88 -7.88 20.95
C VAL A 1243 6.71 -6.44 21.45
N PRO A 1244 7.79 -5.70 21.75
CA PRO A 1244 7.70 -4.33 22.29
C PRO A 1244 7.12 -3.29 21.30
N GLN A 1245 6.91 -3.70 20.05
CA GLN A 1245 6.24 -2.96 18.97
C GLN A 1245 4.70 -2.91 19.09
N GLU A 1246 4.09 -3.70 19.97
CA GLU A 1246 2.64 -3.66 20.21
C GLU A 1246 2.30 -2.55 21.19
N LYS A 1247 1.69 -1.48 20.66
CA LYS A 1247 1.47 -0.20 21.33
C LYS A 1247 -0.01 0.07 21.56
N GLY A 1248 -0.63 -0.78 22.37
CA GLY A 1248 -2.01 -0.58 22.80
C GLY A 1248 -2.06 0.19 24.14
N VAL A 1249 -2.84 1.27 24.17
CA VAL A 1249 -3.11 2.08 25.35
C VAL A 1249 -4.58 2.53 25.34
N GLY A 1250 -5.22 2.44 26.50
CA GLY A 1250 -6.46 3.16 26.77
C GLY A 1250 -6.25 4.17 27.88
N LEU A 1251 -6.88 5.33 27.74
CA LEU A 1251 -6.85 6.43 28.71
C LEU A 1251 -8.26 7.02 28.84
N ASP A 1252 -8.55 7.47 30.05
CA ASP A 1252 -9.82 8.04 30.50
C ASP A 1252 -9.49 9.26 31.39
N GLY A 1253 -10.23 10.37 31.24
CA GLY A 1253 -10.24 11.50 32.17
C GLY A 1253 -10.04 12.90 31.56
N GLU A 1254 -10.48 13.93 32.31
CA GLU A 1254 -10.63 15.35 31.88
C GLU A 1254 -9.49 15.91 30.98
N GLY A 1255 -9.78 16.23 29.72
CA GLY A 1255 -8.84 16.92 28.84
C GLY A 1255 -9.38 17.29 27.46
N ALA A 1256 -8.46 17.45 26.50
CA ALA A 1256 -8.79 17.47 25.08
C ALA A 1256 -8.16 16.24 24.42
N THR A 1257 -8.93 15.48 23.63
CA THR A 1257 -8.42 14.37 22.81
C THR A 1257 -7.27 14.81 21.92
N GLY A 1258 -7.36 16.03 21.36
CA GLY A 1258 -6.32 16.63 20.54
C GLY A 1258 -6.23 16.04 19.13
N LEU A 1259 -7.33 15.47 18.65
CA LEU A 1259 -7.63 15.26 17.23
C LEU A 1259 -8.02 16.59 16.54
#